data_AF-A0A8C7VVK9-F1
#
_entry.id   AF-A0A8C7VVK9-F1
#
_cell.length_a   1.000
_cell.length_b   1.000
_cell.length_c   1.000
_cell.angle_alpha   90.00
_cell.angle_beta   90.00
_cell.angle_gamma   90.00
#
_symmetry.space_group_name_H-M   'P 1'
#
loop_
_entity.id
_entity.type
_entity.pdbx_description
1 polymer ?
#
loop_
_entity_poly.entity_id
_entity_poly.type
_entity_poly.pdbx_seq_one_letter_code
_entity_poly.pdbx_strand_id
1 'polypeptide(L)'
;MREGERQRIFNKETHDKNTRRQSRKVLIYLVVTRERERERERERERERERERERERERERDMGVTAVVGMCLLWVCASALGQSGGRIETSDSRGGSIETSGGSIETGGSIETSGGIETSGGSVETGGSIESSGGSVETGGSIETSGGSIETGGSIETGGGSIENGGGSIETSGGSIETRGGSIETRGGSIETSGGSIENGSPGRADHLTSDTSGTSDDTSSPEIVIGQTVDSGNDGTGVGGPTGSVGRLLVIPMDGSHWVGVKAIAEEMGRRGHQVTVVIPEVSMRLGPSSNCRTVSYPVPYGQETVDMLMDKHADNLRAATLPLVERMTQRMANIQNVSSFILTTAESLLFNTTLITSLEQQGFDAVLTDPLVPTGSLIARRLGVPSVCLLRGIPCGLDLASAACPSPPSYVPRFFTKYTHSMSFPQRVGNVLVSLVEPLLCRLLYLRFDQLANRFLGEDVGVAEVLADTALWLLRYDFTLEFPRPLMPNMVLVGGINCHVRNPLPQELEQWVSGEHGFMVFSLGSMVASLPEDITHIFLQAFTLIPQKVLWRYSGPVPGNVPDNVKMMKWIPQNDLLAHHGARAFLTHSGTHGLYEGVCHAVPMVMLPLFGDQPDNAQRLASKGVGVVLDINHITVETLLQALDEVVNNPRYKSSVLKLSAIHKDQPVDPLELSAYWTEFVMRHKGAGHLRAAAHDLNWFQYHSLDVIGLLIVAATAVVMMTLKCLSLCVRRFTTRKIKED
;
A
#
# COMPACT_ATOMS: atom_id res chain seq x y z
N MET A 1 -7.75 -89.51 -19.43
CA MET A 1 -8.23 -88.51 -18.43
C MET A 1 -7.38 -87.23 -18.34
N ARG A 2 -6.04 -87.27 -18.35
CA ARG A 2 -5.19 -86.09 -18.02
C ARG A 2 -5.13 -84.94 -19.05
N GLU A 3 -5.77 -85.05 -20.20
CA GLU A 3 -5.64 -84.11 -21.33
C GLU A 3 -6.84 -83.14 -21.42
N GLY A 4 -8.06 -83.64 -21.26
CA GLY A 4 -9.28 -82.82 -21.25
C GLY A 4 -9.36 -81.82 -20.08
N GLU A 5 -8.71 -82.11 -18.95
CA GLU A 5 -8.58 -81.14 -17.84
C GLU A 5 -7.66 -79.97 -18.20
N ARG A 6 -6.53 -80.22 -18.87
CA ARG A 6 -5.60 -79.16 -19.30
C ARG A 6 -6.27 -78.21 -20.28
N GLN A 7 -7.05 -78.74 -21.23
CA GLN A 7 -7.80 -77.91 -22.19
C GLN A 7 -8.84 -77.01 -21.49
N ARG A 8 -9.53 -77.52 -20.45
CA ARG A 8 -10.49 -76.73 -19.66
C ARG A 8 -9.81 -75.64 -18.84
N ILE A 9 -8.66 -75.92 -18.24
CA ILE A 9 -7.88 -74.92 -17.50
C ILE A 9 -7.38 -73.82 -18.45
N PHE A 10 -6.81 -74.18 -19.60
CA PHE A 10 -6.33 -73.22 -20.60
C PHE A 10 -7.44 -72.33 -21.17
N ASN A 11 -8.62 -72.90 -21.48
CA ASN A 11 -9.77 -72.12 -21.93
C ASN A 11 -10.32 -71.20 -20.82
N LYS A 12 -10.29 -71.64 -19.55
CA LYS A 12 -10.70 -70.81 -18.41
C LYS A 12 -9.74 -69.64 -18.18
N GLU A 13 -8.43 -69.88 -18.28
CA GLU A 13 -7.41 -68.83 -18.18
C GLU A 13 -7.48 -67.82 -19.32
N THR A 14 -7.68 -68.27 -20.56
CA THR A 14 -7.78 -67.36 -21.72
C THR A 14 -9.06 -66.53 -21.68
N HIS A 15 -10.17 -67.10 -21.21
CA HIS A 15 -11.39 -66.35 -20.96
C HIS A 15 -11.19 -65.28 -19.87
N ASP A 16 -10.63 -65.64 -18.71
CA ASP A 16 -10.36 -64.71 -17.61
C ASP A 16 -9.34 -63.61 -18.00
N LYS A 17 -8.30 -63.94 -18.79
CA LYS A 17 -7.37 -62.97 -19.38
C LYS A 17 -8.08 -61.97 -20.30
N ASN A 18 -9.03 -62.40 -21.13
CA ASN A 18 -9.82 -61.50 -21.99
C ASN A 18 -10.77 -60.61 -21.16
N THR A 19 -11.48 -61.17 -20.18
CA THR A 19 -12.37 -60.41 -19.29
C THR A 19 -11.59 -59.31 -18.55
N ARG A 20 -10.44 -59.63 -17.94
CA ARG A 20 -9.56 -58.66 -17.29
C ARG A 20 -9.04 -57.57 -18.25
N ARG A 21 -8.75 -57.92 -19.51
CA ARG A 21 -8.33 -56.97 -20.54
C ARG A 21 -9.45 -56.01 -20.94
N GLN A 22 -10.70 -56.48 -20.95
CA GLN A 22 -11.88 -55.66 -21.24
C GLN A 22 -12.23 -54.74 -20.04
N SER A 23 -12.19 -55.25 -18.81
CA SER A 23 -12.33 -54.41 -17.60
C SER A 23 -11.27 -53.31 -17.52
N ARG A 24 -10.00 -53.61 -17.87
CA ARG A 24 -8.94 -52.59 -17.96
C ARG A 24 -9.24 -51.50 -18.99
N LYS A 25 -9.79 -51.84 -20.17
CA LYS A 25 -10.18 -50.84 -21.18
C LYS A 25 -11.29 -49.91 -20.67
N VAL A 26 -12.31 -50.45 -20.00
CA VAL A 26 -13.40 -49.66 -19.40
C VAL A 26 -12.87 -48.75 -18.30
N LEU A 27 -11.98 -49.24 -17.43
CA LEU A 27 -11.36 -48.43 -16.39
C LEU A 27 -10.52 -47.27 -16.97
N ILE A 28 -9.71 -47.54 -18.00
CA ILE A 28 -8.92 -46.49 -18.68
C ILE A 28 -9.85 -45.44 -19.31
N TYR A 29 -10.93 -45.86 -19.98
CA TYR A 29 -11.92 -44.95 -20.56
C TYR A 29 -12.56 -44.04 -19.51
N LEU A 30 -13.01 -44.60 -18.38
CA LEU A 30 -13.57 -43.84 -17.26
C LEU A 30 -12.56 -42.85 -16.64
N VAL A 31 -11.30 -43.26 -16.46
CA VAL A 31 -10.24 -42.38 -15.94
C VAL A 31 -9.98 -41.22 -16.91
N VAL A 32 -9.84 -41.49 -18.21
CA VAL A 32 -9.61 -40.45 -19.24
C VAL A 32 -10.82 -39.50 -19.37
N THR A 33 -12.04 -40.00 -19.21
CA THR A 33 -13.25 -39.17 -19.24
C THR A 33 -13.29 -38.24 -18.03
N ARG A 34 -12.97 -38.76 -16.83
CA ARG A 34 -12.92 -37.99 -15.58
C ARG A 34 -11.78 -36.95 -15.54
N GLU A 35 -10.64 -37.26 -16.15
CA GLU A 35 -9.55 -36.29 -16.36
C GLU A 35 -10.00 -35.14 -17.28
N ARG A 36 -10.65 -35.45 -18.42
CA ARG A 36 -11.20 -34.43 -19.34
C ARG A 36 -12.29 -33.55 -18.71
N GLU A 37 -13.10 -34.10 -17.79
CA GLU A 37 -14.07 -33.30 -17.03
C GLU A 37 -13.37 -32.33 -16.07
N ARG A 38 -12.36 -32.79 -15.33
CA ARG A 38 -11.53 -31.93 -14.46
C ARG A 38 -10.79 -30.84 -15.24
N GLU A 39 -10.32 -31.15 -16.43
CA GLU A 39 -9.62 -30.20 -17.30
C GLU A 39 -10.56 -29.07 -17.76
N ARG A 40 -11.78 -29.42 -18.19
CA ARG A 40 -12.85 -28.45 -18.50
C ARG A 40 -13.30 -27.64 -17.30
N GLU A 41 -13.27 -28.23 -16.10
CA GLU A 41 -13.61 -27.53 -14.85
C GLU A 41 -12.56 -26.47 -14.51
N ARG A 42 -11.26 -26.80 -14.61
CA ARG A 42 -10.14 -25.85 -14.49
C ARG A 42 -10.19 -24.75 -15.56
N GLU A 43 -10.59 -25.08 -16.78
CA GLU A 43 -10.72 -24.10 -17.87
C GLU A 43 -11.82 -23.06 -17.58
N ARG A 44 -12.99 -23.52 -17.11
CA ARG A 44 -14.07 -22.63 -16.64
C ARG A 44 -13.68 -21.81 -15.42
N GLU A 45 -12.85 -22.34 -14.53
CA GLU A 45 -12.33 -21.62 -13.38
C GLU A 45 -11.41 -20.47 -13.81
N ARG A 46 -10.47 -20.73 -14.73
CA ARG A 46 -9.61 -19.71 -15.36
C ARG A 46 -10.42 -18.66 -16.12
N GLU A 47 -11.49 -19.05 -16.80
CA GLU A 47 -12.36 -18.12 -17.52
C GLU A 47 -13.11 -17.17 -16.56
N ARG A 48 -13.67 -17.71 -15.47
CA ARG A 48 -14.26 -16.92 -14.39
C ARG A 48 -13.26 -16.00 -13.70
N GLU A 49 -12.01 -16.44 -13.55
CA GLU A 49 -10.95 -15.62 -12.97
C GLU A 49 -10.60 -14.42 -13.88
N ARG A 50 -10.47 -14.64 -15.19
CA ARG A 50 -10.29 -13.58 -16.19
C ARG A 50 -11.47 -12.61 -16.26
N GLU A 51 -12.70 -13.09 -16.12
CA GLU A 51 -13.90 -12.25 -16.11
C GLU A 51 -13.94 -11.36 -14.86
N ARG A 52 -13.69 -11.92 -13.68
CA ARG A 52 -13.52 -11.19 -12.41
C ARG A 52 -12.38 -10.17 -12.48
N GLU A 53 -11.30 -10.47 -13.19
CA GLU A 53 -10.18 -9.54 -13.36
C GLU A 53 -10.58 -8.32 -14.22
N ARG A 54 -11.27 -8.54 -15.34
CA ARG A 54 -11.82 -7.47 -16.19
C ARG A 54 -12.85 -6.60 -15.46
N GLU A 55 -13.68 -7.20 -14.62
CA GLU A 55 -14.64 -6.48 -13.79
C GLU A 55 -13.92 -5.58 -12.76
N ARG A 56 -12.92 -6.13 -12.06
CA ARG A 56 -12.04 -5.35 -11.16
C ARG A 56 -11.26 -4.26 -11.87
N GLU A 57 -10.90 -4.41 -13.15
CA GLU A 57 -10.30 -3.31 -13.94
C GLU A 57 -11.29 -2.18 -14.19
N ARG A 58 -12.52 -2.47 -14.61
CA ARG A 58 -13.57 -1.45 -14.81
C ARG A 58 -13.90 -0.68 -13.52
N GLU A 59 -13.96 -1.37 -12.37
CA GLU A 59 -14.15 -0.73 -11.06
C GLU A 59 -12.98 0.15 -10.62
N ARG A 60 -11.76 -0.19 -11.06
CA ARG A 60 -10.52 0.56 -10.80
C ARG A 60 -10.45 1.82 -11.65
N ASP A 61 -10.80 1.74 -12.93
CA ASP A 61 -10.86 2.90 -13.83
C ASP A 61 -11.88 3.95 -13.36
N MET A 62 -13.04 3.51 -12.84
CA MET A 62 -13.99 4.42 -12.17
C MET A 62 -13.37 5.23 -11.03
N GLY A 63 -12.37 4.68 -10.31
CA GLY A 63 -11.65 5.39 -9.25
C GLY A 63 -10.86 6.57 -9.81
N VAL A 64 -10.05 6.35 -10.85
CA VAL A 64 -9.29 7.40 -11.53
C VAL A 64 -10.22 8.44 -12.15
N THR A 65 -11.26 8.01 -12.85
CA THR A 65 -12.27 8.93 -13.42
C THR A 65 -13.00 9.73 -12.33
N ALA A 66 -13.28 9.14 -11.17
CA ALA A 66 -13.93 9.85 -10.06
C ALA A 66 -13.01 10.89 -9.42
N VAL A 67 -11.72 10.59 -9.21
CA VAL A 67 -10.75 11.56 -8.65
C VAL A 67 -10.54 12.73 -9.62
N VAL A 68 -10.22 12.45 -10.89
CA VAL A 68 -10.02 13.47 -11.92
C VAL A 68 -11.33 14.26 -12.14
N GLY A 69 -12.47 13.58 -12.18
CA GLY A 69 -13.80 14.19 -12.32
C GLY A 69 -14.18 15.07 -11.13
N MET A 70 -13.89 14.68 -9.89
CA MET A 70 -14.11 15.53 -8.71
C MET A 70 -13.17 16.75 -8.71
N CYS A 71 -11.91 16.60 -9.14
CA CYS A 71 -10.99 17.73 -9.30
C CYS A 71 -11.53 18.72 -10.35
N LEU A 72 -11.93 18.23 -11.52
CA LEU A 72 -12.53 19.06 -12.58
C LEU A 72 -13.82 19.73 -12.11
N LEU A 73 -14.73 19.00 -11.46
CA LEU A 73 -15.97 19.57 -10.91
C LEU A 73 -15.71 20.60 -9.81
N TRP A 74 -14.67 20.44 -8.99
CA TRP A 74 -14.32 21.41 -7.96
C TRP A 74 -13.64 22.65 -8.51
N VAL A 75 -12.75 22.49 -9.50
CA VAL A 75 -12.19 23.60 -10.28
C VAL A 75 -13.32 24.35 -10.97
N CYS A 76 -14.26 23.66 -11.63
CA CYS A 76 -15.45 24.25 -12.23
C CYS A 76 -16.32 24.95 -11.18
N ALA A 77 -16.64 24.34 -10.03
CA ALA A 77 -17.45 24.97 -8.99
C ALA A 77 -16.78 26.20 -8.37
N SER A 78 -15.46 26.18 -8.22
CA SER A 78 -14.67 27.32 -7.72
C SER A 78 -14.56 28.44 -8.76
N ALA A 79 -14.41 28.08 -10.05
CA ALA A 79 -14.39 29.01 -11.16
C ALA A 79 -15.78 29.61 -11.44
N LEU A 80 -16.86 28.84 -11.32
CA LEU A 80 -18.25 29.29 -11.51
C LEU A 80 -18.73 30.27 -10.41
N GLY A 81 -17.92 30.50 -9.36
CA GLY A 81 -18.04 31.67 -8.50
C GLY A 81 -17.75 33.00 -9.22
N GLN A 82 -17.16 32.97 -10.42
CA GLN A 82 -16.95 34.13 -11.30
C GLN A 82 -17.17 33.78 -12.79
N SER A 83 -18.18 34.42 -13.38
CA SER A 83 -18.53 34.41 -14.81
C SER A 83 -19.12 33.10 -15.37
N GLY A 84 -20.27 33.22 -16.03
CA GLY A 84 -20.88 32.13 -16.80
C GLY A 84 -20.39 32.12 -18.24
N GLY A 85 -19.98 30.95 -18.72
CA GLY A 85 -19.62 30.70 -20.11
C GLY A 85 -20.03 29.29 -20.51
N ARG A 86 -20.84 29.18 -21.57
CA ARG A 86 -21.30 27.90 -22.13
C ARG A 86 -20.35 27.47 -23.24
N ILE A 87 -19.83 26.23 -23.16
CA ILE A 87 -19.06 25.59 -24.23
C ILE A 87 -19.79 24.29 -24.60
N GLU A 88 -19.98 24.07 -25.90
CA GLU A 88 -20.69 22.90 -26.44
C GLU A 88 -19.68 21.81 -26.83
N THR A 89 -20.09 20.54 -26.66
CA THR A 89 -19.29 19.36 -27.01
C THR A 89 -19.57 18.91 -28.45
N SER A 90 -18.53 18.48 -29.17
CA SER A 90 -18.66 17.85 -30.48
C SER A 90 -18.29 16.35 -30.42
N ASP A 91 -19.14 15.53 -31.04
CA ASP A 91 -18.90 14.10 -31.27
C ASP A 91 -17.85 13.86 -32.36
N SER A 92 -17.13 12.73 -32.26
CA SER A 92 -16.66 12.02 -33.46
C SER A 92 -16.59 10.51 -33.20
N ARG A 93 -16.98 9.72 -34.21
CA ARG A 93 -17.06 8.25 -34.17
C ARG A 93 -15.91 7.62 -34.96
N GLY A 94 -15.36 6.53 -34.43
CA GLY A 94 -15.07 5.26 -35.12
C GLY A 94 -14.14 5.24 -36.34
N GLY A 95 -13.14 4.36 -36.29
CA GLY A 95 -12.37 3.91 -37.45
C GLY A 95 -11.62 2.61 -37.17
N SER A 96 -11.59 1.71 -38.15
CA SER A 96 -10.79 0.48 -38.18
C SER A 96 -10.12 0.37 -39.54
N ILE A 97 -8.88 -0.10 -39.60
CA ILE A 97 -8.08 -0.19 -40.84
C ILE A 97 -7.49 -1.59 -40.97
N GLU A 98 -7.64 -2.19 -42.15
CA GLU A 98 -6.85 -3.32 -42.64
C GLU A 98 -5.99 -2.85 -43.82
N THR A 99 -4.76 -3.35 -43.95
CA THR A 99 -3.94 -3.19 -45.16
C THR A 99 -3.15 -4.47 -45.44
N SER A 100 -2.74 -4.66 -46.70
CA SER A 100 -1.93 -5.79 -47.15
C SER A 100 -0.67 -5.30 -47.88
N GLY A 101 0.50 -5.80 -47.48
CA GLY A 101 1.78 -5.58 -48.18
C GLY A 101 2.48 -4.25 -47.88
N GLY A 102 3.14 -4.15 -46.72
CA GLY A 102 4.01 -3.03 -46.34
C GLY A 102 4.56 -3.20 -44.93
N SER A 103 5.65 -2.49 -44.59
CA SER A 103 6.24 -2.45 -43.24
C SER A 103 5.31 -1.74 -42.24
N ILE A 104 5.28 -2.21 -40.99
CA ILE A 104 4.34 -1.78 -39.95
C ILE A 104 5.10 -1.32 -38.70
N GLU A 105 4.85 -0.08 -38.25
CA GLU A 105 5.23 0.39 -36.90
C GLU A 105 3.97 0.41 -36.01
N THR A 106 3.91 -0.44 -34.98
CA THR A 106 2.87 -0.34 -33.92
C THR A 106 3.41 -0.77 -32.55
N GLY A 107 2.81 -0.26 -31.47
CA GLY A 107 3.17 -0.58 -30.08
C GLY A 107 2.35 -1.72 -29.47
N GLY A 108 2.24 -2.85 -30.16
CA GLY A 108 1.49 -4.03 -29.71
C GLY A 108 2.09 -5.34 -30.23
N SER A 109 1.60 -6.48 -29.74
CA SER A 109 2.06 -7.82 -30.14
C SER A 109 1.64 -8.18 -31.57
N ILE A 110 2.55 -8.72 -32.37
CA ILE A 110 2.34 -9.11 -33.77
C ILE A 110 2.82 -10.56 -33.99
N GLU A 111 2.02 -11.39 -34.65
CA GLU A 111 2.49 -12.64 -35.27
C GLU A 111 2.76 -12.41 -36.77
N THR A 112 3.97 -12.75 -37.24
CA THR A 112 4.35 -12.63 -38.66
C THR A 112 5.38 -13.70 -39.02
N SER A 113 5.35 -14.15 -40.29
CA SER A 113 6.28 -15.14 -40.86
C SER A 113 7.39 -14.52 -41.71
N GLY A 114 7.61 -13.21 -41.61
CA GLY A 114 8.71 -12.47 -42.25
C GLY A 114 9.58 -11.73 -41.23
N GLY A 115 10.78 -11.29 -41.65
CA GLY A 115 11.74 -10.58 -40.79
C GLY A 115 11.19 -9.26 -40.24
N ILE A 116 11.68 -8.88 -39.06
CA ILE A 116 11.20 -7.74 -38.27
C ILE A 116 12.40 -6.92 -37.77
N GLU A 117 12.30 -5.59 -37.86
CA GLU A 117 13.24 -4.63 -37.30
C GLU A 117 12.50 -3.84 -36.20
N THR A 118 13.04 -3.74 -34.97
CA THR A 118 12.32 -3.11 -33.84
C THR A 118 13.22 -2.29 -32.91
N SER A 119 12.62 -1.33 -32.19
CA SER A 119 13.28 -0.53 -31.15
C SER A 119 12.55 -0.63 -29.80
N GLY A 120 12.68 -1.79 -29.14
CA GLY A 120 12.22 -2.04 -27.77
C GLY A 120 10.86 -2.73 -27.66
N GLY A 121 10.82 -3.84 -26.93
CA GLY A 121 9.65 -4.69 -26.70
C GLY A 121 10.07 -6.15 -26.50
N SER A 122 9.12 -7.03 -26.20
CA SER A 122 9.30 -8.50 -26.25
C SER A 122 8.77 -9.03 -27.59
N VAL A 123 9.55 -9.85 -28.28
CA VAL A 123 9.26 -10.34 -29.63
C VAL A 123 9.42 -11.87 -29.66
N GLU A 124 8.38 -12.58 -30.11
CA GLU A 124 8.42 -14.01 -30.43
C GLU A 124 8.35 -14.19 -31.95
N THR A 125 9.33 -14.88 -32.56
CA THR A 125 9.27 -15.28 -33.97
C THR A 125 10.21 -16.46 -34.26
N GLY A 126 9.83 -17.29 -35.23
CA GLY A 126 10.64 -18.41 -35.74
C GLY A 126 11.63 -18.04 -36.85
N GLY A 127 11.82 -16.75 -37.14
CA GLY A 127 12.79 -16.22 -38.10
C GLY A 127 13.92 -15.42 -37.45
N SER A 128 14.85 -14.92 -38.25
CA SER A 128 15.95 -14.05 -37.81
C SER A 128 15.45 -12.68 -37.34
N ILE A 129 16.04 -12.18 -36.25
CA ILE A 129 15.67 -10.90 -35.58
C ILE A 129 16.91 -9.99 -35.52
N GLU A 130 16.74 -8.71 -35.83
CA GLU A 130 17.72 -7.66 -35.59
C GLU A 130 17.15 -6.66 -34.57
N SER A 131 17.86 -6.40 -33.47
CA SER A 131 17.35 -5.56 -32.37
C SER A 131 18.44 -4.75 -31.66
N SER A 132 18.11 -3.48 -31.37
CA SER A 132 18.96 -2.50 -30.69
C SER A 132 18.74 -2.40 -29.17
N GLY A 133 17.92 -3.28 -28.57
CA GLY A 133 17.80 -3.42 -27.12
C GLY A 133 16.47 -4.00 -26.64
N GLY A 134 16.52 -4.94 -25.70
CA GLY A 134 15.35 -5.59 -25.10
C GLY A 134 15.66 -6.99 -24.56
N SER A 135 14.60 -7.74 -24.25
CA SER A 135 14.64 -9.19 -24.00
C SER A 135 14.16 -9.91 -25.25
N VAL A 136 14.98 -10.79 -25.82
CA VAL A 136 14.70 -11.50 -27.08
C VAL A 136 14.67 -13.00 -26.82
N GLU A 137 13.59 -13.66 -27.27
CA GLU A 137 13.41 -15.11 -27.21
C GLU A 137 13.12 -15.65 -28.62
N THR A 138 13.98 -16.53 -29.14
CA THR A 138 13.75 -17.20 -30.42
C THR A 138 14.53 -18.51 -30.53
N GLY A 139 14.03 -19.44 -31.35
CA GLY A 139 14.74 -20.65 -31.77
C GLY A 139 15.66 -20.47 -32.99
N GLY A 140 15.78 -19.24 -33.51
CA GLY A 140 16.69 -18.88 -34.62
C GLY A 140 18.00 -18.24 -34.17
N SER A 141 18.79 -17.76 -35.13
CA SER A 141 20.01 -16.98 -34.89
C SER A 141 19.69 -15.52 -34.57
N ILE A 142 20.41 -14.95 -33.59
CA ILE A 142 20.21 -13.57 -33.07
C ILE A 142 21.50 -12.77 -33.27
N GLU A 143 21.37 -11.54 -33.77
CA GLU A 143 22.43 -10.53 -33.76
C GLU A 143 21.93 -9.30 -32.96
N THR A 144 22.69 -8.88 -31.93
CA THR A 144 22.30 -7.72 -31.10
C THR A 144 23.49 -7.02 -30.42
N SER A 145 23.34 -5.71 -30.24
CA SER A 145 24.34 -4.82 -29.62
C SER A 145 24.19 -4.64 -28.10
N GLY A 146 23.17 -5.24 -27.47
CA GLY A 146 23.11 -5.36 -26.00
C GLY A 146 21.73 -5.71 -25.44
N GLY A 147 21.70 -6.55 -24.39
CA GLY A 147 20.46 -6.96 -23.71
C GLY A 147 20.62 -8.23 -22.87
N SER A 148 19.49 -8.85 -22.54
CA SER A 148 19.39 -10.19 -21.95
C SER A 148 18.81 -11.14 -23.00
N ILE A 149 19.52 -12.22 -23.31
CA ILE A 149 19.21 -13.13 -24.43
C ILE A 149 18.92 -14.53 -23.89
N GLU A 150 17.81 -15.13 -24.32
CA GLU A 150 17.49 -16.54 -24.08
C GLU A 150 17.21 -17.23 -25.43
N THR A 151 18.01 -18.25 -25.77
CA THR A 151 17.85 -19.01 -27.02
C THR A 151 18.47 -20.41 -26.93
N GLY A 152 18.04 -21.30 -27.83
CA GLY A 152 18.67 -22.60 -28.11
C GLY A 152 19.51 -22.62 -29.40
N GLY A 153 19.83 -21.44 -29.96
CA GLY A 153 20.61 -21.28 -31.19
C GLY A 153 22.03 -20.73 -30.97
N SER A 154 22.68 -20.33 -32.06
CA SER A 154 23.97 -19.64 -32.08
C SER A 154 23.80 -18.13 -31.87
N ILE A 155 24.70 -17.52 -31.10
CA ILE A 155 24.63 -16.11 -30.65
C ILE A 155 25.92 -15.38 -31.03
N GLU A 156 25.79 -14.22 -31.67
CA GLU A 156 26.86 -13.22 -31.81
C GLU A 156 26.43 -11.92 -31.12
N THR A 157 27.24 -11.40 -30.18
CA THR A 157 26.91 -10.14 -29.48
C THR A 157 28.12 -9.38 -28.92
N GLY A 158 28.01 -8.05 -28.95
CA GLY A 158 29.01 -7.11 -28.40
C GLY A 158 29.02 -7.00 -26.87
N GLY A 159 28.00 -7.53 -26.18
CA GLY A 159 28.02 -7.70 -24.72
C GLY A 159 26.64 -7.72 -24.04
N GLY A 160 26.56 -8.33 -22.85
CA GLY A 160 25.32 -8.47 -22.08
C GLY A 160 25.38 -9.59 -21.04
N SER A 161 24.22 -10.04 -20.58
CA SER A 161 24.04 -11.25 -19.77
C SER A 161 23.35 -12.33 -20.63
N ILE A 162 23.99 -13.49 -20.76
CA ILE A 162 23.59 -14.56 -21.69
C ILE A 162 23.29 -15.84 -20.91
N GLU A 163 22.09 -16.40 -21.12
CA GLU A 163 21.73 -17.76 -20.72
C GLU A 163 21.49 -18.60 -21.99
N ASN A 164 22.24 -19.70 -22.17
CA ASN A 164 22.12 -20.57 -23.35
C ASN A 164 22.00 -22.05 -22.94
N GLY A 165 20.97 -22.71 -23.48
CA GLY A 165 20.69 -24.14 -23.30
C GLY A 165 21.58 -25.09 -24.10
N GLY A 166 22.31 -24.60 -25.11
CA GLY A 166 23.36 -25.33 -25.83
C GLY A 166 23.67 -24.76 -27.21
N GLY A 167 24.94 -24.44 -27.48
CA GLY A 167 25.40 -23.88 -28.74
C GLY A 167 26.86 -23.40 -28.69
N SER A 168 27.35 -22.77 -29.76
CA SER A 168 28.60 -22.00 -29.75
C SER A 168 28.31 -20.53 -29.45
N ILE A 169 29.16 -19.89 -28.65
CA ILE A 169 29.05 -18.48 -28.26
C ILE A 169 30.38 -17.78 -28.53
N GLU A 170 30.32 -16.67 -29.28
CA GLU A 170 31.45 -15.75 -29.46
C GLU A 170 31.07 -14.37 -28.91
N THR A 171 31.92 -13.79 -28.05
CA THR A 171 31.66 -12.47 -27.46
C THR A 171 32.91 -11.71 -27.04
N SER A 172 32.83 -10.38 -27.11
CA SER A 172 33.87 -9.43 -26.69
C SER A 172 33.82 -9.02 -25.22
N GLY A 173 32.76 -9.35 -24.46
CA GLY A 173 32.70 -9.09 -23.02
C GLY A 173 31.32 -9.24 -22.38
N GLY A 174 31.25 -9.76 -21.15
CA GLY A 174 30.00 -9.91 -20.39
C GLY A 174 30.10 -10.92 -19.25
N SER A 175 28.94 -11.29 -18.70
CA SER A 175 28.77 -12.42 -17.77
C SER A 175 27.95 -13.51 -18.44
N ILE A 176 28.49 -14.73 -18.50
CA ILE A 176 27.92 -15.86 -19.24
C ILE A 176 27.63 -17.00 -18.28
N GLU A 177 26.40 -17.52 -18.31
CA GLU A 177 26.04 -18.78 -17.65
C GLU A 177 25.59 -19.80 -18.71
N THR A 178 26.17 -21.00 -18.70
CA THR A 178 25.79 -22.06 -19.65
C THR A 178 25.82 -23.46 -19.05
N ARG A 179 24.96 -24.31 -19.63
CA ARG A 179 24.79 -25.72 -19.26
C ARG A 179 25.47 -26.68 -20.24
N GLY A 180 26.18 -26.16 -21.26
CA GLY A 180 27.05 -26.94 -22.15
C GLY A 180 27.32 -26.27 -23.50
N GLY A 181 28.59 -26.28 -23.94
CA GLY A 181 29.01 -25.72 -25.24
C GLY A 181 30.51 -25.47 -25.32
N SER A 182 30.96 -24.88 -26.43
CA SER A 182 32.30 -24.32 -26.61
C SER A 182 32.22 -22.79 -26.60
N ILE A 183 33.03 -22.14 -25.77
CA ILE A 183 33.05 -20.68 -25.59
C ILE A 183 34.40 -20.14 -26.08
N GLU A 184 34.36 -19.14 -26.96
CA GLU A 184 35.53 -18.31 -27.29
C GLU A 184 35.28 -16.87 -26.81
N THR A 185 36.22 -16.33 -26.03
CA THR A 185 36.07 -15.03 -25.36
C THR A 185 37.37 -14.26 -25.34
N ARG A 186 37.26 -12.92 -25.32
CA ARG A 186 38.39 -11.99 -25.19
C ARG A 186 38.42 -11.26 -23.83
N GLY A 187 37.51 -11.60 -22.92
CA GLY A 187 37.44 -11.07 -21.55
C GLY A 187 36.04 -11.21 -20.93
N GLY A 188 35.97 -11.33 -19.60
CA GLY A 188 34.72 -11.49 -18.85
C GLY A 188 34.85 -12.46 -17.67
N SER A 189 33.75 -12.67 -16.94
CA SER A 189 33.63 -13.69 -15.88
C SER A 189 32.68 -14.80 -16.34
N ILE A 190 33.10 -16.05 -16.23
CA ILE A 190 32.38 -17.23 -16.74
C ILE A 190 32.14 -18.22 -15.61
N GLU A 191 30.90 -18.66 -15.45
CA GLU A 191 30.55 -19.85 -14.67
C GLU A 191 29.95 -20.92 -15.62
N THR A 192 30.41 -22.17 -15.50
CA THR A 192 29.89 -23.29 -16.31
C THR A 192 29.70 -24.52 -15.45
N SER A 193 28.66 -25.30 -15.75
CA SER A 193 28.40 -26.61 -15.14
C SER A 193 28.96 -27.79 -15.97
N GLY A 194 29.69 -27.51 -17.06
CA GLY A 194 30.37 -28.51 -17.89
C GLY A 194 30.64 -28.02 -19.32
N GLY A 195 31.91 -27.95 -19.73
CA GLY A 195 32.33 -27.51 -21.06
C GLY A 195 33.85 -27.30 -21.14
N SER A 196 34.37 -27.06 -22.35
CA SER A 196 35.80 -26.75 -22.58
C SER A 196 35.98 -25.28 -22.95
N ILE A 197 36.95 -24.62 -22.32
CA ILE A 197 37.27 -23.20 -22.53
C ILE A 197 38.64 -23.11 -23.22
N GLU A 198 38.72 -22.48 -24.39
CA GLU A 198 39.98 -22.04 -24.99
C GLU A 198 40.15 -20.54 -24.74
N ASN A 199 41.20 -20.16 -24.00
CA ASN A 199 41.43 -18.78 -23.59
C ASN A 199 42.61 -18.17 -24.38
N GLY A 200 42.30 -17.40 -25.42
CA GLY A 200 43.26 -16.90 -26.40
C GLY A 200 44.08 -15.68 -25.95
N SER A 201 44.95 -15.81 -24.95
CA SER A 201 46.00 -14.80 -24.66
C SER A 201 47.18 -15.33 -23.82
N PRO A 202 48.44 -15.02 -24.17
CA PRO A 202 49.61 -15.56 -23.47
C PRO A 202 50.18 -14.63 -22.38
N GLY A 203 50.40 -15.16 -21.19
CA GLY A 203 51.56 -14.77 -20.37
C GLY A 203 51.34 -14.38 -18.90
N ARG A 204 51.93 -15.21 -18.03
CA ARG A 204 52.60 -14.87 -16.76
C ARG A 204 51.78 -14.94 -15.44
N ALA A 205 52.02 -16.08 -14.77
CA ALA A 205 51.96 -16.38 -13.33
C ALA A 205 52.51 -15.25 -12.40
N ASP A 206 52.35 -15.28 -11.07
CA ASP A 206 52.05 -16.34 -10.08
C ASP A 206 51.08 -15.77 -8.98
N HIS A 207 50.52 -16.47 -7.98
CA HIS A 207 50.61 -17.86 -7.47
C HIS A 207 49.29 -18.24 -6.72
N LEU A 208 49.15 -19.48 -6.25
CA LEU A 208 48.06 -19.97 -5.36
C LEU A 208 48.63 -20.91 -4.27
N THR A 209 48.06 -20.92 -3.06
CA THR A 209 48.03 -22.02 -2.04
C THR A 209 46.98 -21.59 -0.99
N SER A 210 45.85 -22.24 -0.69
CA SER A 210 45.40 -23.65 -0.66
C SER A 210 45.44 -24.31 0.73
N ASP A 211 44.31 -24.97 1.02
CA ASP A 211 44.10 -26.16 1.88
C ASP A 211 43.78 -26.06 3.38
N THR A 212 43.07 -27.11 3.80
CA THR A 212 42.31 -27.29 5.04
C THR A 212 42.77 -28.54 5.81
N SER A 213 42.30 -28.66 7.05
CA SER A 213 42.33 -29.85 7.94
C SER A 213 43.63 -30.18 8.68
N GLY A 214 43.50 -30.51 9.97
CA GLY A 214 44.60 -30.95 10.85
C GLY A 214 44.26 -30.79 12.33
N THR A 215 44.08 -31.90 13.05
CA THR A 215 43.69 -31.97 14.49
C THR A 215 44.89 -32.06 15.44
N SER A 216 44.84 -31.37 16.59
CA SER A 216 45.31 -31.89 17.90
C SER A 216 45.00 -30.90 19.06
N ASP A 217 44.92 -31.46 20.27
CA ASP A 217 44.75 -30.89 21.62
C ASP A 217 45.55 -29.58 21.93
N ASP A 218 45.32 -28.79 22.99
CA ASP A 218 44.98 -29.20 24.36
C ASP A 218 44.55 -28.02 25.29
N THR A 219 43.91 -28.37 26.43
CA THR A 219 43.74 -27.62 27.71
C THR A 219 42.94 -26.29 27.84
N SER A 220 42.07 -26.33 28.86
CA SER A 220 41.80 -25.31 29.90
C SER A 220 40.61 -24.34 29.80
N SER A 221 39.49 -24.73 30.43
CA SER A 221 38.78 -23.94 31.47
C SER A 221 37.75 -24.83 32.20
N PRO A 222 37.61 -24.74 33.54
CA PRO A 222 36.78 -25.67 34.31
C PRO A 222 35.32 -25.24 34.48
N GLU A 223 34.49 -26.22 34.87
CA GLU A 223 33.06 -26.09 35.16
C GLU A 223 32.75 -25.12 36.31
N ILE A 224 31.58 -24.45 36.25
CA ILE A 224 30.94 -23.84 37.42
C ILE A 224 29.69 -24.65 37.77
N VAL A 225 29.62 -25.03 39.05
CA VAL A 225 28.67 -25.97 39.63
C VAL A 225 27.25 -25.42 39.70
N ILE A 226 26.27 -26.29 39.41
CA ILE A 226 24.85 -26.02 39.63
C ILE A 226 24.55 -26.05 41.14
N GLY A 227 24.11 -24.93 41.70
CA GLY A 227 23.59 -24.82 43.07
C GLY A 227 22.17 -24.28 43.08
N GLN A 228 21.20 -25.06 43.56
CA GLN A 228 19.84 -24.58 43.82
C GLN A 228 19.74 -23.96 45.22
N THR A 229 19.13 -22.78 45.32
CA THR A 229 18.30 -22.39 46.48
C THR A 229 17.18 -21.44 46.06
N VAL A 230 16.03 -21.61 46.70
CA VAL A 230 14.79 -20.84 46.56
C VAL A 230 14.88 -19.56 47.39
N ASP A 231 14.46 -18.39 46.88
CA ASP A 231 13.23 -17.69 47.35
C ASP A 231 12.91 -16.40 46.56
N SER A 232 11.63 -16.05 46.63
CA SER A 232 10.87 -14.87 46.22
C SER A 232 11.61 -13.52 46.19
N GLY A 233 11.48 -12.78 45.08
CA GLY A 233 11.90 -11.37 45.02
C GLY A 233 11.72 -10.72 43.65
N ASN A 234 10.83 -9.73 43.58
CA ASN A 234 10.60 -8.83 42.46
C ASN A 234 11.89 -8.20 41.88
N ASP A 235 12.18 -8.43 40.58
CA ASP A 235 12.60 -7.38 39.65
C ASP A 235 12.60 -7.89 38.19
N GLY A 236 11.60 -7.45 37.41
CA GLY A 236 11.61 -7.58 35.96
C GLY A 236 12.39 -6.42 35.34
N THR A 237 13.50 -6.71 34.67
CA THR A 237 14.42 -5.72 34.11
C THR A 237 13.75 -4.86 33.03
N GLY A 238 13.20 -3.71 33.42
CA GLY A 238 12.85 -2.63 32.50
C GLY A 238 14.12 -2.02 31.91
N VAL A 239 14.11 -1.77 30.59
CA VAL A 239 15.15 -0.97 29.94
C VAL A 239 15.12 0.43 30.57
N GLY A 240 16.19 0.79 31.27
CA GLY A 240 16.27 2.05 32.02
C GLY A 240 16.29 3.27 31.12
N GLY A 241 15.12 3.83 30.82
CA GLY A 241 15.00 5.18 30.27
C GLY A 241 15.61 6.22 31.23
N PRO A 242 16.29 7.26 30.73
CA PRO A 242 16.92 8.25 31.59
C PRO A 242 15.88 9.03 32.41
N THR A 243 16.12 9.16 33.71
CA THR A 243 15.18 9.74 34.66
C THR A 243 14.90 11.23 34.43
N GLY A 244 13.75 11.52 33.80
CA GLY A 244 12.80 12.51 34.30
C GLY A 244 13.16 13.99 34.23
N SER A 245 13.24 14.57 33.03
CA SER A 245 12.93 15.99 32.85
C SER A 245 11.41 16.16 32.64
N VAL A 246 10.70 16.64 33.67
CA VAL A 246 9.26 16.95 33.55
C VAL A 246 9.07 18.10 32.55
N GLY A 247 8.56 17.76 31.37
CA GLY A 247 8.25 18.72 30.30
C GLY A 247 6.76 19.06 30.19
N ARG A 248 6.44 20.11 29.44
CA ARG A 248 5.09 20.60 29.15
C ARG A 248 4.71 20.30 27.69
N LEU A 249 3.68 19.49 27.49
CA LEU A 249 3.17 19.13 26.16
C LEU A 249 1.81 19.78 25.92
N LEU A 250 1.68 20.51 24.81
CA LEU A 250 0.39 20.99 24.32
C LEU A 250 -0.17 19.98 23.31
N VAL A 251 -1.42 19.60 23.46
CA VAL A 251 -2.11 18.67 22.54
C VAL A 251 -3.28 19.40 21.89
N ILE A 252 -3.21 19.54 20.57
CA ILE A 252 -4.27 20.12 19.73
C ILE A 252 -4.80 19.00 18.83
N PRO A 253 -5.83 18.24 19.26
CA PRO A 253 -6.30 17.06 18.55
C PRO A 253 -7.26 17.41 17.40
N MET A 254 -7.35 16.50 16.43
CA MET A 254 -8.48 16.41 15.51
C MET A 254 -9.56 15.48 16.09
N ASP A 255 -10.82 15.86 15.93
CA ASP A 255 -12.00 15.14 16.42
C ASP A 255 -12.23 13.78 15.71
N GLY A 256 -13.21 13.02 16.17
CA GLY A 256 -13.64 11.77 15.56
C GLY A 256 -12.70 10.60 15.83
N SER A 257 -12.27 9.90 14.79
CA SER A 257 -11.39 8.72 14.92
C SER A 257 -9.91 9.09 15.12
N HIS A 258 -9.50 10.29 14.71
CA HIS A 258 -8.13 10.79 14.80
C HIS A 258 -7.69 10.96 16.25
N TRP A 259 -8.63 11.39 17.11
CA TRP A 259 -8.43 11.52 18.55
C TRP A 259 -7.92 10.25 19.24
N VAL A 260 -8.25 9.04 18.76
CA VAL A 260 -7.94 7.79 19.49
C VAL A 260 -6.43 7.61 19.70
N GLY A 261 -5.63 7.74 18.64
CA GLY A 261 -4.17 7.62 18.74
C GLY A 261 -3.52 8.81 19.46
N VAL A 262 -4.01 10.04 19.22
CA VAL A 262 -3.50 11.24 19.90
C VAL A 262 -3.76 11.18 21.41
N LYS A 263 -4.94 10.67 21.81
CA LYS A 263 -5.31 10.45 23.21
C LYS A 263 -4.40 9.44 23.88
N ALA A 264 -4.14 8.29 23.25
CA ALA A 264 -3.25 7.28 23.81
C ALA A 264 -1.86 7.86 24.15
N ILE A 265 -1.26 8.62 23.22
CA ILE A 265 0.02 9.30 23.45
C ILE A 265 -0.11 10.36 24.55
N ALA A 266 -1.17 11.17 24.55
CA ALA A 266 -1.38 12.21 25.57
C ALA A 266 -1.51 11.61 26.99
N GLU A 267 -2.30 10.56 27.17
CA GLU A 267 -2.48 9.87 28.45
C GLU A 267 -1.19 9.18 28.92
N GLU A 268 -0.41 8.62 27.99
CA GLU A 268 0.89 8.00 28.27
C GLU A 268 1.95 9.04 28.68
N MET A 269 2.05 10.16 27.98
CA MET A 269 2.91 11.28 28.37
C MET A 269 2.52 11.83 29.75
N GLY A 270 1.22 11.91 30.06
CA GLY A 270 0.73 12.25 31.39
C GLY A 270 1.12 11.22 32.46
N ARG A 271 1.00 9.91 32.15
CA ARG A 271 1.40 8.81 33.03
C ARG A 271 2.90 8.84 33.35
N ARG A 272 3.74 9.28 32.41
CA ARG A 272 5.19 9.51 32.59
C ARG A 272 5.54 10.75 33.41
N GLY A 273 4.55 11.54 33.83
CA GLY A 273 4.73 12.72 34.67
C GLY A 273 4.89 14.04 33.92
N HIS A 274 4.68 14.07 32.59
CA HIS A 274 4.68 15.33 31.84
C HIS A 274 3.41 16.14 32.13
N GLN A 275 3.52 17.47 32.08
CA GLN A 275 2.38 18.38 32.18
C GLN A 275 1.69 18.48 30.82
N VAL A 276 0.74 17.59 30.56
CA VAL A 276 -0.03 17.55 29.31
C VAL A 276 -1.27 18.44 29.41
N THR A 277 -1.38 19.43 28.52
CA THR A 277 -2.61 20.23 28.32
C THR A 277 -3.26 19.86 26.99
N VAL A 278 -4.50 19.37 27.02
CA VAL A 278 -5.30 19.07 25.82
C VAL A 278 -6.33 20.18 25.63
N VAL A 279 -6.37 20.80 24.46
CA VAL A 279 -7.32 21.86 24.13
C VAL A 279 -8.41 21.32 23.20
N ILE A 280 -9.67 21.41 23.60
CA ILE A 280 -10.81 20.85 22.85
C ILE A 280 -11.98 21.86 22.75
N PRO A 281 -12.81 21.83 21.70
CA PRO A 281 -14.05 22.61 21.68
C PRO A 281 -15.05 22.08 22.72
N GLU A 282 -15.93 22.95 23.22
CA GLU A 282 -17.02 22.59 24.14
C GLU A 282 -18.04 21.61 23.53
N VAL A 283 -18.20 21.65 22.20
CA VAL A 283 -19.06 20.74 21.42
C VAL A 283 -18.19 19.97 20.44
N SER A 284 -18.27 18.64 20.48
CA SER A 284 -17.43 17.74 19.67
C SER A 284 -18.13 16.42 19.35
N MET A 285 -17.62 15.67 18.37
CA MET A 285 -18.07 14.32 18.04
C MET A 285 -17.61 13.29 19.07
N ARG A 286 -16.32 13.35 19.46
CA ARG A 286 -15.65 12.33 20.29
C ARG A 286 -14.54 12.88 21.20
N LEU A 287 -14.21 14.17 21.12
CA LEU A 287 -13.25 14.77 22.04
C LEU A 287 -13.83 14.78 23.46
N GLY A 288 -12.95 14.63 24.45
CA GLY A 288 -13.38 14.54 25.84
C GLY A 288 -12.19 14.34 26.78
N PRO A 289 -12.45 14.27 28.10
CA PRO A 289 -11.40 14.18 29.10
C PRO A 289 -10.44 13.02 28.85
N SER A 290 -9.17 13.27 29.16
CA SER A 290 -8.09 12.28 29.14
C SER A 290 -7.54 12.12 30.54
N SER A 291 -7.31 10.88 30.95
CA SER A 291 -6.65 10.55 32.22
C SER A 291 -5.23 11.14 32.23
N ASN A 292 -4.77 11.58 33.40
CA ASN A 292 -3.46 12.21 33.59
C ASN A 292 -3.19 13.50 32.77
N CYS A 293 -4.22 14.09 32.14
CA CYS A 293 -4.09 15.30 31.33
C CYS A 293 -4.98 16.45 31.85
N ARG A 294 -4.49 17.69 31.76
CA ARG A 294 -5.34 18.87 31.96
C ARG A 294 -6.13 19.14 30.69
N THR A 295 -7.46 19.07 30.76
CA THR A 295 -8.34 19.42 29.63
C THR A 295 -8.73 20.90 29.73
N VAL A 296 -8.65 21.64 28.63
CA VAL A 296 -9.09 23.04 28.51
C VAL A 296 -10.10 23.11 27.36
N SER A 297 -11.32 23.58 27.67
CA SER A 297 -12.37 23.76 26.66
C SER A 297 -12.37 25.17 26.08
N TYR A 298 -12.86 25.33 24.85
CA TYR A 298 -13.15 26.64 24.25
C TYR A 298 -14.51 26.66 23.55
N PRO A 299 -15.22 27.80 23.56
CA PRO A 299 -16.55 27.92 22.96
C PRO A 299 -16.49 27.87 21.44
N VAL A 300 -17.55 27.33 20.84
CA VAL A 300 -17.75 27.23 19.39
C VAL A 300 -19.16 27.74 19.03
N PRO A 301 -19.37 28.31 17.83
CA PRO A 301 -20.62 29.00 17.46
C PRO A 301 -21.76 28.05 17.05
N TYR A 302 -21.68 26.76 17.37
CA TYR A 302 -22.64 25.73 16.97
C TYR A 302 -22.96 24.78 18.13
N GLY A 303 -24.17 24.20 18.12
CA GLY A 303 -24.62 23.21 19.10
C GLY A 303 -24.44 21.76 18.64
N GLN A 304 -24.72 20.81 19.54
CA GLN A 304 -24.61 19.37 19.28
C GLN A 304 -25.43 18.93 18.05
N GLU A 305 -26.59 19.54 17.81
CA GLU A 305 -27.45 19.29 16.64
C GLU A 305 -26.69 19.43 15.29
N THR A 306 -25.70 20.31 15.21
CA THR A 306 -24.87 20.47 14.00
C THR A 306 -23.93 19.29 13.81
N VAL A 307 -23.39 18.75 14.91
CA VAL A 307 -22.53 17.57 14.91
C VAL A 307 -23.34 16.32 14.54
N ASP A 308 -24.53 16.18 15.13
CA ASP A 308 -25.42 15.05 14.87
C ASP A 308 -25.90 15.03 13.40
N MET A 309 -26.29 16.20 12.86
CA MET A 309 -26.64 16.35 11.43
C MET A 309 -25.48 15.99 10.49
N LEU A 310 -24.24 16.27 10.86
CA LEU A 310 -23.07 15.87 10.09
C LEU A 310 -22.85 14.35 10.13
N MET A 311 -23.13 13.69 11.26
CA MET A 311 -23.06 12.23 11.38
C MET A 311 -24.15 11.55 10.53
N ASP A 312 -25.40 12.02 10.60
CA ASP A 312 -26.53 11.39 9.88
C ASP A 312 -26.35 11.41 8.36
N LYS A 313 -25.76 12.48 7.80
CA LYS A 313 -25.44 12.56 6.36
C LYS A 313 -24.51 11.42 5.88
N HIS A 314 -23.74 10.77 6.74
CA HIS A 314 -22.95 9.60 6.34
C HIS A 314 -23.82 8.37 6.01
N ALA A 315 -24.99 8.22 6.64
CA ALA A 315 -25.95 7.17 6.27
C ALA A 315 -26.65 7.48 4.94
N ASP A 316 -26.97 8.75 4.66
CA ASP A 316 -27.56 9.17 3.39
C ASP A 316 -26.57 9.02 2.21
N ASN A 317 -25.26 9.19 2.43
CA ASN A 317 -24.25 8.90 1.42
C ASN A 317 -24.24 7.43 0.96
N LEU A 318 -24.70 6.47 1.78
CA LEU A 318 -24.87 5.07 1.38
C LEU A 318 -26.10 4.91 0.47
N ARG A 319 -27.21 5.59 0.81
CA ARG A 319 -28.44 5.62 -0.02
C ARG A 319 -28.18 6.29 -1.38
N ALA A 320 -27.29 7.27 -1.43
CA ALA A 320 -26.92 8.03 -2.63
C ALA A 320 -26.17 7.22 -3.71
N ALA A 321 -25.81 5.95 -3.47
CA ALA A 321 -25.15 5.11 -4.47
C ALA A 321 -26.00 4.92 -5.75
N THR A 322 -27.33 4.89 -5.58
CA THR A 322 -28.34 4.72 -6.64
C THR A 322 -28.61 5.96 -7.50
N LEU A 323 -28.07 7.12 -7.11
CA LEU A 323 -28.32 8.39 -7.80
C LEU A 323 -27.49 8.54 -9.09
N PRO A 324 -27.98 9.31 -10.08
CA PRO A 324 -27.21 9.67 -11.28
C PRO A 324 -25.86 10.30 -10.92
N LEU A 325 -24.84 10.03 -11.74
CA LEU A 325 -23.45 10.43 -11.47
C LEU A 325 -23.30 11.92 -11.10
N VAL A 326 -23.97 12.82 -11.82
CA VAL A 326 -23.91 14.27 -11.58
C VAL A 326 -24.49 14.65 -10.21
N GLU A 327 -25.65 14.07 -9.85
CA GLU A 327 -26.30 14.35 -8.57
C GLU A 327 -25.47 13.79 -7.41
N ARG A 328 -24.97 12.55 -7.55
CA ARG A 328 -24.06 11.92 -6.61
C ARG A 328 -22.77 12.73 -6.39
N MET A 329 -22.20 13.30 -7.45
CA MET A 329 -21.06 14.22 -7.35
C MET A 329 -21.43 15.54 -6.66
N THR A 330 -22.60 16.10 -6.95
CA THR A 330 -23.09 17.34 -6.33
C THR A 330 -23.31 17.18 -4.84
N GLN A 331 -23.96 16.08 -4.42
CA GLN A 331 -24.14 15.74 -3.01
C GLN A 331 -22.81 15.52 -2.29
N ARG A 332 -21.85 14.79 -2.90
CA ARG A 332 -20.50 14.63 -2.36
C ARG A 332 -19.78 15.97 -2.18
N MET A 333 -19.89 16.87 -3.16
CA MET A 333 -19.30 18.22 -3.09
C MET A 333 -19.91 19.04 -1.94
N ALA A 334 -21.24 19.05 -1.82
CA ALA A 334 -21.94 19.72 -0.72
C ALA A 334 -21.55 19.14 0.65
N ASN A 335 -21.37 17.81 0.76
CA ASN A 335 -20.93 17.17 1.99
C ASN A 335 -19.48 17.54 2.36
N ILE A 336 -18.56 17.56 1.39
CA ILE A 336 -17.19 18.06 1.58
C ILE A 336 -17.20 19.52 2.03
N GLN A 337 -17.99 20.38 1.39
CA GLN A 337 -18.10 21.80 1.77
C GLN A 337 -18.64 21.98 3.20
N ASN A 338 -19.66 21.21 3.59
CA ASN A 338 -20.22 21.24 4.95
C ASN A 338 -19.17 20.82 6.00
N VAL A 339 -18.49 19.69 5.79
CA VAL A 339 -17.45 19.18 6.70
C VAL A 339 -16.27 20.15 6.77
N SER A 340 -15.75 20.62 5.64
CA SER A 340 -14.67 21.60 5.62
C SER A 340 -15.05 22.91 6.30
N SER A 341 -16.30 23.39 6.13
CA SER A 341 -16.76 24.61 6.81
C SER A 341 -16.90 24.42 8.32
N PHE A 342 -17.37 23.26 8.78
CA PHE A 342 -17.39 22.90 10.20
C PHE A 342 -15.97 22.92 10.78
N ILE A 343 -15.04 22.18 10.19
CA ILE A 343 -13.64 22.11 10.64
C ILE A 343 -12.98 23.51 10.66
N LEU A 344 -13.17 24.31 9.60
CA LEU A 344 -12.65 25.68 9.53
C LEU A 344 -13.22 26.58 10.63
N THR A 345 -14.52 26.47 10.92
CA THR A 345 -15.18 27.22 12.01
C THR A 345 -14.62 26.82 13.37
N THR A 346 -14.42 25.52 13.61
CA THR A 346 -13.81 24.98 14.84
C THR A 346 -12.37 25.44 15.02
N ALA A 347 -11.60 25.51 13.94
CA ALA A 347 -10.23 26.02 13.92
C ALA A 347 -10.18 27.53 14.17
N GLU A 348 -10.99 28.32 13.46
CA GLU A 348 -11.07 29.78 13.59
C GLU A 348 -11.48 30.20 15.02
N SER A 349 -12.40 29.44 15.64
CA SER A 349 -12.84 29.65 17.03
C SER A 349 -11.73 29.44 18.07
N LEU A 350 -10.74 28.58 17.80
CA LEU A 350 -9.56 28.41 18.65
C LEU A 350 -8.51 29.49 18.37
N LEU A 351 -8.15 29.66 17.08
CA LEU A 351 -7.06 30.53 16.66
C LEU A 351 -7.30 32.01 17.01
N PHE A 352 -8.55 32.49 16.97
CA PHE A 352 -8.90 33.86 17.37
C PHE A 352 -9.47 33.98 18.78
N ASN A 353 -9.37 32.94 19.62
CA ASN A 353 -9.59 33.09 21.06
C ASN A 353 -8.35 33.72 21.70
N THR A 354 -8.19 35.04 21.55
CA THR A 354 -7.01 35.79 21.98
C THR A 354 -6.63 35.52 23.43
N THR A 355 -7.62 35.44 24.33
CA THR A 355 -7.39 35.13 25.76
C THR A 355 -6.76 33.75 25.94
N LEU A 356 -7.27 32.72 25.25
CA LEU A 356 -6.74 31.37 25.33
C LEU A 356 -5.36 31.27 24.67
N ILE A 357 -5.17 31.82 23.46
CA ILE A 357 -3.86 31.82 22.79
C ILE A 357 -2.80 32.53 23.62
N THR A 358 -3.09 33.72 24.17
CA THR A 358 -2.18 34.44 25.09
C THR A 358 -1.87 33.62 26.35
N SER A 359 -2.86 32.91 26.88
CA SER A 359 -2.66 32.01 28.02
C SER A 359 -1.76 30.82 27.66
N LEU A 360 -1.86 30.27 26.45
CA LEU A 360 -0.99 29.19 25.95
C LEU A 360 0.45 29.69 25.71
N GLU A 361 0.63 30.89 25.14
CA GLU A 361 1.92 31.57 24.99
C GLU A 361 2.67 31.69 26.33
N GLN A 362 1.96 32.05 27.40
CA GLN A 362 2.54 32.22 28.75
C GLN A 362 2.87 30.91 29.48
N GLN A 363 2.44 29.75 28.99
CA GLN A 363 2.63 28.47 29.67
C GLN A 363 3.98 27.79 29.38
N GLY A 364 4.73 28.24 28.36
CA GLY A 364 6.06 27.73 28.05
C GLY A 364 6.07 26.22 27.78
N PHE A 365 5.38 25.81 26.71
CA PHE A 365 5.38 24.43 26.24
C PHE A 365 6.70 24.04 25.56
N ASP A 366 7.03 22.76 25.59
CA ASP A 366 8.24 22.21 24.96
C ASP A 366 8.01 21.72 23.52
N ALA A 367 6.77 21.31 23.22
CA ALA A 367 6.32 20.86 21.90
C ALA A 367 4.78 20.90 21.79
N VAL A 368 4.27 20.79 20.55
CA VAL A 368 2.85 20.53 20.26
C VAL A 368 2.69 19.14 19.64
N LEU A 369 1.80 18.32 20.19
CA LEU A 369 1.32 17.08 19.57
C LEU A 369 -0.01 17.35 18.86
N THR A 370 -0.12 17.01 17.57
CA THR A 370 -1.32 17.30 16.76
C THR A 370 -1.54 16.26 15.65
N ASP A 371 -2.70 16.31 15.00
CA ASP A 371 -2.94 15.65 13.71
C ASP A 371 -2.93 16.72 12.61
N PRO A 372 -1.99 16.67 11.64
CA PRO A 372 -1.77 17.71 10.63
C PRO A 372 -2.86 17.79 9.55
N LEU A 373 -3.83 16.85 9.49
CA LEU A 373 -4.92 16.94 8.54
C LEU A 373 -5.72 18.25 8.72
N VAL A 374 -5.83 18.72 9.97
CA VAL A 374 -6.34 20.05 10.33
C VAL A 374 -5.17 20.86 10.92
N PRO A 375 -4.63 21.88 10.22
CA PRO A 375 -3.33 22.46 10.53
C PRO A 375 -3.32 23.36 11.79
N THR A 376 -4.43 23.47 12.52
CA THR A 376 -4.59 24.32 13.71
C THR A 376 -3.49 24.10 14.75
N GLY A 377 -3.10 22.85 15.03
CA GLY A 377 -2.02 22.57 15.98
C GLY A 377 -0.65 23.02 15.47
N SER A 378 -0.36 22.83 14.18
CA SER A 378 0.90 23.27 13.56
C SER A 378 0.99 24.79 13.47
N LEU A 379 -0.13 25.48 13.21
CA LEU A 379 -0.22 26.94 13.25
C LEU A 379 0.06 27.47 14.66
N ILE A 380 -0.54 26.87 15.69
CA ILE A 380 -0.26 27.22 17.09
C ILE A 380 1.21 26.93 17.42
N ALA A 381 1.78 25.80 16.99
CA ALA A 381 3.19 25.47 17.20
C ALA A 381 4.14 26.55 16.66
N ARG A 382 3.92 26.99 15.40
CA ARG A 382 4.68 28.08 14.78
C ARG A 382 4.49 29.40 15.53
N ARG A 383 3.26 29.76 15.90
CA ARG A 383 2.96 30.96 16.70
C ARG A 383 3.65 30.98 18.06
N LEU A 384 3.74 29.82 18.71
CA LEU A 384 4.40 29.63 20.01
C LEU A 384 5.93 29.52 19.89
N GLY A 385 6.48 29.35 18.68
CA GLY A 385 7.91 29.13 18.47
C GLY A 385 8.41 27.76 18.99
N VAL A 386 7.55 26.74 19.00
CA VAL A 386 7.86 25.39 19.54
C VAL A 386 7.72 24.32 18.46
N PRO A 387 8.51 23.22 18.54
CA PRO A 387 8.43 22.15 17.54
C PRO A 387 7.09 21.40 17.60
N SER A 388 6.58 20.98 16.43
CA SER A 388 5.41 20.10 16.32
C SER A 388 5.80 18.63 16.10
N VAL A 389 5.00 17.75 16.70
CA VAL A 389 4.98 16.30 16.49
C VAL A 389 3.62 15.94 15.90
N CYS A 390 3.61 15.37 14.70
CA CYS A 390 2.40 15.16 13.90
C CYS A 390 2.04 13.67 13.81
N LEU A 391 0.93 13.24 14.40
CA LEU A 391 0.42 11.86 14.30
C LEU A 391 -0.64 11.74 13.20
N LEU A 392 -0.34 11.08 12.07
CA LEU A 392 -1.29 10.94 10.95
C LEU A 392 -1.30 9.57 10.26
N ARG A 393 -2.40 9.26 9.56
CA ARG A 393 -2.47 8.15 8.57
C ARG A 393 -1.88 8.54 7.20
N GLY A 394 -1.98 9.82 6.85
CA GLY A 394 -1.63 10.41 5.55
C GLY A 394 -2.65 11.51 5.18
N ILE A 395 -2.25 12.49 4.38
CA ILE A 395 -3.17 13.51 3.84
C ILE A 395 -3.58 13.03 2.43
N PRO A 396 -4.89 12.99 2.06
CA PRO A 396 -5.31 12.32 0.84
C PRO A 396 -4.78 12.89 -0.49
N CYS A 397 -4.24 14.11 -0.50
CA CYS A 397 -3.59 14.71 -1.67
C CYS A 397 -2.04 14.64 -1.60
N GLY A 398 -1.48 13.95 -0.61
CA GLY A 398 -0.03 13.73 -0.44
C GLY A 398 0.73 14.88 0.23
N LEU A 399 0.03 15.87 0.82
CA LEU A 399 0.67 17.05 1.42
C LEU A 399 1.66 16.71 2.53
N ASP A 400 1.41 15.65 3.31
CA ASP A 400 2.33 15.18 4.35
C ASP A 400 3.67 14.72 3.78
N LEU A 401 3.66 14.04 2.63
CA LEU A 401 4.88 13.61 1.96
C LEU A 401 5.59 14.79 1.31
N ALA A 402 4.84 15.71 0.68
CA ALA A 402 5.39 16.92 0.09
C ALA A 402 6.04 17.83 1.13
N SER A 403 5.35 18.10 2.25
CA SER A 403 5.87 18.89 3.38
C SER A 403 6.94 18.16 4.18
N ALA A 404 7.06 16.83 4.12
CA ALA A 404 8.24 16.13 4.62
C ALA A 404 9.43 16.17 3.64
N ALA A 405 9.23 16.63 2.40
CA ALA A 405 10.09 16.42 1.23
C ALA A 405 10.36 14.93 0.91
N CYS A 406 9.48 14.04 1.35
CA CYS A 406 9.63 12.59 1.24
C CYS A 406 9.37 12.10 -0.20
N PRO A 407 10.27 11.30 -0.80
CA PRO A 407 10.05 10.73 -2.13
C PRO A 407 8.81 9.83 -2.16
N SER A 408 7.95 10.05 -3.14
CA SER A 408 6.78 9.22 -3.43
C SER A 408 6.74 8.90 -4.93
N PRO A 409 7.49 7.88 -5.42
CA PRO A 409 7.56 7.59 -6.85
C PRO A 409 6.24 7.00 -7.39
N PRO A 410 5.58 7.62 -8.38
CA PRO A 410 4.30 7.13 -8.92
C PRO A 410 4.41 5.82 -9.72
N SER A 411 5.63 5.31 -9.96
CA SER A 411 5.87 4.03 -10.62
C SER A 411 5.47 2.81 -9.79
N TYR A 412 5.53 2.90 -8.46
CA TYR A 412 5.17 1.82 -7.53
C TYR A 412 4.48 2.27 -6.24
N VAL A 413 4.45 3.56 -5.90
CA VAL A 413 3.65 4.07 -4.76
C VAL A 413 2.25 4.43 -5.25
N PRO A 414 1.20 3.68 -4.89
CA PRO A 414 -0.16 3.97 -5.33
C PRO A 414 -0.70 5.24 -4.64
N ARG A 415 -1.39 6.08 -5.42
CA ARG A 415 -2.06 7.30 -4.94
C ARG A 415 -3.35 7.00 -4.22
N PHE A 416 -3.76 7.89 -3.33
CA PHE A 416 -5.02 7.77 -2.62
C PHE A 416 -6.20 7.74 -3.60
N PHE A 417 -7.25 7.04 -3.21
CA PHE A 417 -8.50 6.78 -3.93
C PHE A 417 -8.36 5.99 -5.25
N THR A 418 -7.16 5.55 -5.62
CA THR A 418 -6.96 4.70 -6.81
C THR A 418 -7.33 3.24 -6.59
N LYS A 419 -7.32 2.76 -5.33
CA LYS A 419 -7.37 1.32 -5.01
C LYS A 419 -6.27 0.49 -5.70
N TYR A 420 -5.15 1.11 -6.10
CA TYR A 420 -4.03 0.39 -6.70
C TYR A 420 -3.14 -0.26 -5.64
N THR A 421 -2.38 -1.28 -6.06
CA THR A 421 -1.34 -1.89 -5.23
C THR A 421 0.04 -1.37 -5.62
N HIS A 422 1.10 -1.78 -4.93
CA HIS A 422 2.47 -1.47 -5.37
C HIS A 422 2.86 -2.18 -6.68
N SER A 423 2.23 -3.33 -6.98
CA SER A 423 2.28 -3.97 -8.29
C SER A 423 1.17 -3.41 -9.17
N MET A 424 1.55 -2.59 -10.15
CA MET A 424 0.62 -1.94 -11.09
C MET A 424 0.92 -2.37 -12.53
N SER A 425 -0.14 -2.73 -13.27
CA SER A 425 -0.07 -2.88 -14.73
C SER A 425 0.26 -1.54 -15.40
N PHE A 426 0.65 -1.54 -16.68
CA PHE A 426 0.98 -0.29 -17.37
C PHE A 426 -0.18 0.73 -17.36
N PRO A 427 -1.45 0.38 -17.67
CA PRO A 427 -2.58 1.29 -17.54
C PRO A 427 -2.77 1.84 -16.11
N GLN A 428 -2.57 1.00 -15.09
CA GLN A 428 -2.66 1.44 -13.69
C GLN A 428 -1.54 2.44 -13.36
N ARG A 429 -0.30 2.22 -13.82
CA ARG A 429 0.79 3.20 -13.68
C ARG A 429 0.48 4.52 -14.38
N VAL A 430 -0.11 4.49 -15.58
CA VAL A 430 -0.58 5.71 -16.28
C VAL A 430 -1.62 6.45 -15.44
N GLY A 431 -2.66 5.76 -14.95
CA GLY A 431 -3.67 6.35 -14.06
C GLY A 431 -3.07 6.92 -12.76
N ASN A 432 -2.11 6.22 -12.17
CA ASN A 432 -1.42 6.63 -10.95
C ASN A 432 -0.56 7.89 -11.16
N VAL A 433 0.12 8.00 -12.30
CA VAL A 433 0.85 9.20 -12.72
C VAL A 433 -0.13 10.36 -12.94
N LEU A 434 -1.23 10.14 -13.66
CA LEU A 434 -2.24 11.18 -13.90
C LEU A 434 -2.82 11.74 -12.59
N VAL A 435 -3.15 10.88 -11.62
CA VAL A 435 -3.58 11.33 -10.28
C VAL A 435 -2.47 12.15 -9.60
N SER A 436 -1.22 11.69 -9.64
CA SER A 436 -0.09 12.41 -9.02
C SER A 436 0.20 13.79 -9.60
N LEU A 437 -0.18 14.05 -10.86
CA LEU A 437 -0.08 15.37 -11.49
C LEU A 437 -1.19 16.33 -11.06
N VAL A 438 -2.34 15.80 -10.64
CA VAL A 438 -3.53 16.59 -10.21
C VAL A 438 -3.55 16.80 -8.69
N GLU A 439 -2.96 15.88 -7.91
CA GLU A 439 -2.83 15.93 -6.44
C GLU A 439 -2.41 17.31 -5.89
N PRO A 440 -1.37 18.01 -6.42
CA PRO A 440 -0.96 19.31 -5.88
C PRO A 440 -2.02 20.42 -6.04
N LEU A 441 -2.78 20.39 -7.15
CA LEU A 441 -3.88 21.33 -7.38
C LEU A 441 -5.04 21.03 -6.41
N LEU A 442 -5.35 19.75 -6.20
CA LEU A 442 -6.34 19.31 -5.21
C LEU A 442 -5.95 19.74 -3.79
N CYS A 443 -4.68 19.57 -3.39
CA CYS A 443 -4.17 20.09 -2.11
C CYS A 443 -4.38 21.60 -1.99
N ARG A 444 -4.00 22.37 -3.01
CA ARG A 444 -4.12 23.84 -2.96
C ARG A 444 -5.57 24.29 -2.80
N LEU A 445 -6.52 23.65 -3.48
CA LEU A 445 -7.94 23.96 -3.30
C LEU A 445 -8.47 23.57 -1.91
N LEU A 446 -7.99 22.46 -1.35
CA LEU A 446 -8.37 21.98 -0.01
C LEU A 446 -7.87 22.89 1.11
N TYR A 447 -6.63 23.36 1.00
CA TYR A 447 -6.02 24.21 2.02
C TYR A 447 -6.15 25.71 1.75
N LEU A 448 -6.69 26.18 0.61
CA LEU A 448 -6.83 27.61 0.29
C LEU A 448 -7.48 28.44 1.43
N ARG A 449 -8.54 27.94 2.06
CA ARG A 449 -9.20 28.62 3.19
C ARG A 449 -8.37 28.55 4.48
N PHE A 450 -7.53 27.53 4.63
CA PHE A 450 -6.56 27.43 5.73
C PHE A 450 -5.32 28.29 5.50
N ASP A 451 -4.85 28.48 4.25
CA ASP A 451 -3.78 29.43 3.93
C ASP A 451 -4.21 30.87 4.29
N GLN A 452 -5.45 31.24 3.93
CA GLN A 452 -6.06 32.52 4.34
C GLN A 452 -6.24 32.66 5.87
N LEU A 453 -6.43 31.54 6.57
CA LEU A 453 -6.53 31.51 8.04
C LEU A 453 -5.14 31.62 8.68
N ALA A 454 -4.14 30.94 8.13
CA ALA A 454 -2.74 30.99 8.53
C ALA A 454 -2.18 32.40 8.43
N ASN A 455 -2.31 33.05 7.26
CA ASN A 455 -1.85 34.43 7.06
C ASN A 455 -2.47 35.41 8.07
N ARG A 456 -3.78 35.29 8.35
CA ARG A 456 -4.46 36.15 9.34
C ARG A 456 -4.05 35.88 10.79
N PHE A 457 -3.75 34.62 11.15
CA PHE A 457 -3.41 34.23 12.51
C PHE A 457 -1.93 34.48 12.85
N LEU A 458 -1.03 34.15 11.92
CA LEU A 458 0.42 34.33 12.10
C LEU A 458 0.87 35.78 11.84
N GLY A 459 0.24 36.46 10.88
CA GLY A 459 0.72 37.76 10.38
C GLY A 459 1.88 37.65 9.38
N GLU A 460 2.12 36.44 8.87
CA GLU A 460 3.14 36.08 7.88
C GLU A 460 2.45 35.74 6.54
N ASP A 461 3.16 35.81 5.40
CA ASP A 461 2.63 35.34 4.10
C ASP A 461 3.10 33.91 3.84
N VAL A 462 2.43 32.94 4.46
CA VAL A 462 2.88 31.54 4.56
C VAL A 462 1.74 30.54 4.39
N GLY A 463 1.92 29.58 3.48
CA GLY A 463 0.93 28.53 3.24
C GLY A 463 1.00 27.39 4.25
N VAL A 464 -0.08 26.61 4.38
CA VAL A 464 -0.12 25.40 5.23
C VAL A 464 1.00 24.41 4.87
N ALA A 465 1.33 24.30 3.59
CA ALA A 465 2.42 23.43 3.12
C ALA A 465 3.78 23.78 3.75
N GLU A 466 4.06 25.07 3.94
CA GLU A 466 5.29 25.58 4.58
C GLU A 466 5.24 25.37 6.09
N VAL A 467 4.11 25.72 6.73
CA VAL A 467 3.90 25.49 8.18
C VAL A 467 4.06 24.01 8.55
N LEU A 468 3.62 23.10 7.68
CA LEU A 468 3.82 21.66 7.86
C LEU A 468 5.26 21.21 7.59
N ALA A 469 6.05 21.93 6.79
CA ALA A 469 7.46 21.60 6.54
C ALA A 469 8.37 21.82 7.75
N ASP A 470 7.92 22.62 8.72
CA ASP A 470 8.59 22.80 10.02
C ASP A 470 8.28 21.70 11.04
N THR A 471 7.49 20.68 10.66
CA THR A 471 7.21 19.52 11.51
C THR A 471 8.50 18.81 11.91
N ALA A 472 8.81 18.82 13.21
CA ALA A 472 10.03 18.22 13.72
C ALA A 472 10.02 16.70 13.57
N LEU A 473 8.86 16.06 13.78
CA LEU A 473 8.71 14.63 13.62
C LEU A 473 7.30 14.21 13.17
N TRP A 474 7.25 13.26 12.24
CA TRP A 474 6.04 12.65 11.71
C TRP A 474 5.86 11.26 12.31
N LEU A 475 4.90 11.11 13.22
CA LEU A 475 4.44 9.82 13.73
C LEU A 475 3.43 9.25 12.73
N LEU A 476 3.88 8.33 11.91
CA LEU A 476 3.08 7.68 10.86
C LEU A 476 2.28 6.55 11.49
N ARG A 477 0.95 6.70 11.52
CA ARG A 477 -0.02 5.77 12.14
C ARG A 477 -0.23 4.48 11.33
N TYR A 478 0.83 3.98 10.72
CA TYR A 478 0.89 2.73 9.97
C TYR A 478 2.31 2.15 9.95
N ASP A 479 2.43 0.89 9.55
CA ASP A 479 3.66 0.21 9.18
C ASP A 479 3.46 -0.54 7.83
N PHE A 480 4.45 -1.33 7.40
CA PHE A 480 4.39 -2.11 6.15
C PHE A 480 3.63 -3.45 6.26
N THR A 481 3.06 -3.79 7.42
CA THR A 481 2.08 -4.87 7.54
C THR A 481 0.71 -4.42 7.05
N LEU A 482 0.35 -3.14 7.20
CA LEU A 482 -0.79 -2.52 6.52
C LEU A 482 -0.41 -1.92 5.16
N GLU A 483 0.53 -0.96 5.14
CA GLU A 483 0.91 -0.19 3.96
C GLU A 483 1.81 -0.98 3.00
N PHE A 484 2.11 -0.44 1.82
CA PHE A 484 3.14 -1.00 0.93
C PHE A 484 4.52 -0.36 1.19
N PRO A 485 5.63 -1.10 0.99
CA PRO A 485 6.99 -0.56 1.13
C PRO A 485 7.21 0.69 0.26
N ARG A 486 7.79 1.74 0.85
CA ARG A 486 8.12 3.00 0.17
C ARG A 486 9.23 3.77 0.90
N PRO A 487 9.87 4.77 0.28
CA PRO A 487 10.84 5.62 0.93
C PRO A 487 10.21 6.40 2.09
N LEU A 488 11.02 6.71 3.11
CA LEU A 488 10.66 7.51 4.27
C LEU A 488 11.81 8.46 4.60
N MET A 489 11.51 9.64 5.13
CA MET A 489 12.54 10.55 5.65
C MET A 489 12.96 10.18 7.08
N PRO A 490 14.18 10.54 7.54
CA PRO A 490 14.66 10.19 8.88
C PRO A 490 13.79 10.72 10.03
N ASN A 491 13.02 11.79 9.81
CA ASN A 491 12.06 12.33 10.78
C ASN A 491 10.66 11.69 10.69
N MET A 492 10.50 10.57 9.97
CA MET A 492 9.22 9.87 9.80
C MET A 492 9.29 8.48 10.44
N VAL A 493 8.54 8.31 11.54
CA VAL A 493 8.58 7.11 12.38
C VAL A 493 7.29 6.32 12.24
N LEU A 494 7.39 5.03 11.92
CA LEU A 494 6.25 4.12 11.81
C LEU A 494 5.76 3.72 13.21
N VAL A 495 4.48 3.99 13.50
CA VAL A 495 3.77 3.70 14.75
C VAL A 495 2.38 3.13 14.46
N GLY A 496 2.31 2.19 13.51
CA GLY A 496 1.12 1.35 13.30
C GLY A 496 0.82 0.52 14.54
N GLY A 497 -0.46 0.29 14.86
CA GLY A 497 -0.83 -0.61 15.96
C GLY A 497 -0.83 -0.05 17.39
N ILE A 498 -0.74 1.28 17.60
CA ILE A 498 -0.75 1.94 18.94
C ILE A 498 -1.79 1.38 19.95
N ASN A 499 -2.96 0.93 19.49
CA ASN A 499 -4.02 0.41 20.39
C ASN A 499 -3.89 -1.09 20.72
N CYS A 500 -2.99 -1.84 20.10
CA CYS A 500 -3.06 -3.30 20.11
C CYS A 500 -2.83 -3.95 21.48
N HIS A 501 -2.07 -3.29 22.34
CA HIS A 501 -1.81 -3.72 23.72
C HIS A 501 -2.80 -3.12 24.75
N VAL A 502 -3.70 -2.22 24.33
CA VAL A 502 -4.75 -1.64 25.19
C VAL A 502 -5.87 -2.65 25.40
N ARG A 503 -5.71 -3.53 26.40
CA ARG A 503 -6.63 -4.64 26.70
C ARG A 503 -7.28 -4.51 28.08
N ASN A 504 -8.57 -4.78 28.14
CA ASN A 504 -9.36 -4.86 29.37
C ASN A 504 -10.12 -6.20 29.44
N PRO A 505 -10.43 -6.73 30.63
CA PRO A 505 -11.34 -7.86 30.77
C PRO A 505 -12.73 -7.52 30.19
N LEU A 506 -13.33 -8.45 29.44
CA LEU A 506 -14.70 -8.28 28.97
C LEU A 506 -15.69 -8.25 30.16
N PRO A 507 -16.73 -7.39 30.12
CA PRO A 507 -17.83 -7.45 31.07
C PRO A 507 -18.45 -8.84 31.13
N GLN A 508 -18.76 -9.34 32.33
CA GLN A 508 -19.20 -10.72 32.56
C GLN A 508 -20.39 -11.14 31.68
N GLU A 509 -21.35 -10.24 31.44
CA GLU A 509 -22.49 -10.47 30.55
C GLU A 509 -22.08 -10.69 29.09
N LEU A 510 -21.04 -9.98 28.61
CA LEU A 510 -20.49 -10.16 27.27
C LEU A 510 -19.68 -11.45 27.18
N GLU A 511 -18.84 -11.75 28.18
CA GLU A 511 -18.05 -13.00 28.24
C GLU A 511 -18.96 -14.25 28.16
N GLN A 512 -20.05 -14.26 28.95
CA GLN A 512 -21.07 -15.30 28.90
C GLN A 512 -21.78 -15.36 27.54
N TRP A 513 -22.08 -14.21 26.93
CA TRP A 513 -22.75 -14.16 25.63
C TRP A 513 -21.86 -14.63 24.48
N VAL A 514 -20.57 -14.28 24.45
CA VAL A 514 -19.64 -14.69 23.38
C VAL A 514 -19.16 -16.14 23.49
N SER A 515 -19.34 -16.77 24.64
CA SER A 515 -19.03 -18.18 24.87
C SER A 515 -19.87 -19.10 23.97
N GLY A 516 -19.24 -20.10 23.33
CA GLY A 516 -19.90 -21.10 22.50
C GLY A 516 -18.94 -21.84 21.55
N GLU A 517 -19.36 -23.03 21.09
CA GLU A 517 -18.53 -23.93 20.26
C GLU A 517 -18.11 -23.30 18.92
N HIS A 518 -19.06 -22.69 18.20
CA HIS A 518 -18.81 -22.07 16.89
C HIS A 518 -18.05 -20.74 16.99
N GLY A 519 -17.91 -20.16 18.19
CA GLY A 519 -17.37 -18.82 18.40
C GLY A 519 -18.31 -17.71 17.92
N PHE A 520 -17.74 -16.52 17.70
CA PHE A 520 -18.50 -15.33 17.36
C PHE A 520 -17.76 -14.42 16.36
N MET A 521 -18.49 -13.46 15.81
CA MET A 521 -17.99 -12.41 14.94
C MET A 521 -18.24 -11.03 15.55
N VAL A 522 -17.36 -10.09 15.22
CA VAL A 522 -17.51 -8.68 15.56
C VAL A 522 -17.93 -7.93 14.30
N PHE A 523 -18.93 -7.06 14.38
CA PHE A 523 -19.37 -6.21 13.27
C PHE A 523 -19.39 -4.73 13.69
N SER A 524 -18.55 -3.92 13.05
CA SER A 524 -18.41 -2.49 13.37
C SER A 524 -18.02 -1.66 12.14
N LEU A 525 -18.86 -0.68 11.81
CA LEU A 525 -18.64 0.22 10.68
C LEU A 525 -17.95 1.55 11.06
N GLY A 526 -17.24 1.56 12.19
CA GLY A 526 -16.46 2.73 12.62
C GLY A 526 -17.30 3.88 13.16
N SER A 527 -16.64 4.86 13.80
CA SER A 527 -17.32 5.83 14.65
C SER A 527 -18.37 6.71 13.96
N MET A 528 -18.19 7.00 12.66
CA MET A 528 -18.99 7.96 11.90
C MET A 528 -20.24 7.39 11.23
N VAL A 529 -20.50 6.08 11.36
CA VAL A 529 -21.73 5.44 10.87
C VAL A 529 -22.51 4.93 12.08
N ALA A 530 -23.64 5.57 12.36
CA ALA A 530 -24.51 5.22 13.48
C ALA A 530 -25.35 3.96 13.17
N SER A 531 -25.87 3.85 11.96
CA SER A 531 -26.67 2.71 11.49
C SER A 531 -26.57 2.57 9.97
N LEU A 532 -27.04 1.43 9.46
CA LEU A 532 -27.22 1.21 8.03
C LEU A 532 -28.66 1.56 7.60
N PRO A 533 -28.89 1.79 6.30
CA PRO A 533 -30.23 1.75 5.71
C PRO A 533 -30.97 0.44 6.06
N GLU A 534 -32.30 0.49 6.12
CA GLU A 534 -33.15 -0.61 6.63
C GLU A 534 -33.10 -1.85 5.73
N ASP A 535 -33.09 -1.64 4.41
CA ASP A 535 -32.91 -2.63 3.35
C ASP A 535 -31.57 -3.37 3.49
N ILE A 536 -30.47 -2.63 3.64
CA ILE A 536 -29.14 -3.22 3.87
C ILE A 536 -29.11 -3.94 5.23
N THR A 537 -29.71 -3.36 6.28
CA THR A 537 -29.79 -3.96 7.62
C THR A 537 -30.52 -5.32 7.58
N HIS A 538 -31.61 -5.42 6.81
CA HIS A 538 -32.35 -6.66 6.63
C HIS A 538 -31.50 -7.75 5.97
N ILE A 539 -30.68 -7.42 4.97
CA ILE A 539 -29.76 -8.37 4.31
C ILE A 539 -28.79 -8.98 5.33
N PHE A 540 -28.17 -8.15 6.18
CA PHE A 540 -27.28 -8.64 7.25
C PHE A 540 -28.03 -9.53 8.25
N LEU A 541 -29.19 -9.11 8.75
CA LEU A 541 -29.97 -9.92 9.71
C LEU A 541 -30.41 -11.26 9.11
N GLN A 542 -30.87 -11.28 7.86
CA GLN A 542 -31.26 -12.50 7.16
C GLN A 542 -30.06 -13.44 6.98
N ALA A 543 -28.90 -12.95 6.53
CA ALA A 543 -27.69 -13.74 6.44
C ALA A 543 -27.26 -14.30 7.82
N PHE A 544 -27.40 -13.49 8.89
CA PHE A 544 -27.05 -13.92 10.24
C PHE A 544 -27.95 -15.05 10.80
N THR A 545 -29.20 -15.21 10.31
CA THR A 545 -30.02 -16.40 10.66
C THR A 545 -29.47 -17.72 10.09
N LEU A 546 -28.60 -17.66 9.07
CA LEU A 546 -28.15 -18.82 8.30
C LEU A 546 -26.73 -19.28 8.69
N ILE A 547 -26.12 -18.66 9.70
CA ILE A 547 -24.79 -19.00 10.22
C ILE A 547 -24.86 -19.47 11.69
N PRO A 548 -24.02 -20.43 12.11
CA PRO A 548 -24.02 -20.94 13.49
C PRO A 548 -23.26 -20.06 14.49
N GLN A 549 -22.46 -19.09 14.02
CA GLN A 549 -21.74 -18.16 14.88
C GLN A 549 -22.66 -17.09 15.46
N LYS A 550 -22.30 -16.59 16.63
CA LYS A 550 -22.89 -15.39 17.23
C LYS A 550 -22.31 -14.11 16.60
N VAL A 551 -23.07 -13.01 16.56
CA VAL A 551 -22.61 -11.72 15.99
C VAL A 551 -22.84 -10.57 16.98
N LEU A 552 -21.75 -9.94 17.45
CA LEU A 552 -21.81 -8.67 18.17
C LEU A 552 -21.73 -7.51 17.17
N TRP A 553 -22.85 -6.80 17.01
CA TRP A 553 -22.97 -5.70 16.06
C TRP A 553 -23.02 -4.36 16.79
N ARG A 554 -22.01 -3.51 16.57
CA ARG A 554 -22.06 -2.11 16.99
C ARG A 554 -23.01 -1.32 16.10
N TYR A 555 -24.14 -0.92 16.67
CA TYR A 555 -25.27 -0.28 15.98
C TYR A 555 -25.95 0.72 16.93
N SER A 556 -26.09 1.97 16.48
CA SER A 556 -26.57 3.12 17.27
C SER A 556 -27.96 3.62 16.86
N GLY A 557 -28.52 3.16 15.74
CA GLY A 557 -29.85 3.54 15.25
C GLY A 557 -31.02 2.79 15.92
N PRO A 558 -32.25 2.92 15.38
CA PRO A 558 -33.41 2.15 15.83
C PRO A 558 -33.19 0.65 15.62
N VAL A 559 -33.31 -0.14 16.68
CA VAL A 559 -33.13 -1.60 16.65
C VAL A 559 -34.36 -2.24 15.99
N PRO A 560 -34.19 -3.04 14.91
CA PRO A 560 -35.32 -3.73 14.26
C PRO A 560 -36.02 -4.73 15.19
N GLY A 561 -37.32 -4.98 14.96
CA GLY A 561 -38.10 -5.94 15.75
C GLY A 561 -37.80 -7.42 15.47
N ASN A 562 -37.01 -7.71 14.44
CA ASN A 562 -36.70 -9.04 13.91
C ASN A 562 -35.22 -9.45 14.06
N VAL A 563 -34.54 -8.95 15.09
CA VAL A 563 -33.14 -9.33 15.37
C VAL A 563 -33.07 -10.81 15.78
N PRO A 564 -32.24 -11.65 15.10
CA PRO A 564 -32.09 -13.07 15.44
C PRO A 564 -31.43 -13.31 16.80
N ASP A 565 -31.72 -14.44 17.45
CA ASP A 565 -31.18 -14.81 18.77
C ASP A 565 -29.64 -14.87 18.84
N ASN A 566 -28.98 -15.16 17.72
CA ASN A 566 -27.52 -15.18 17.63
C ASN A 566 -26.89 -13.78 17.39
N VAL A 567 -27.68 -12.72 17.28
CA VAL A 567 -27.22 -11.34 17.02
C VAL A 567 -27.48 -10.46 18.25
N LYS A 568 -26.45 -9.76 18.72
CA LYS A 568 -26.57 -8.75 19.80
C LYS A 568 -26.13 -7.39 19.30
N MET A 569 -27.10 -6.49 19.16
CA MET A 569 -26.86 -5.09 18.79
C MET A 569 -26.53 -4.23 20.02
N MET A 570 -25.51 -3.38 19.92
CA MET A 570 -25.08 -2.48 21.00
C MET A 570 -24.61 -1.13 20.46
N LYS A 571 -24.94 -0.02 21.11
CA LYS A 571 -24.49 1.33 20.70
C LYS A 571 -22.96 1.46 20.65
N TRP A 572 -22.28 0.75 21.55
CA TRP A 572 -20.82 0.67 21.64
C TRP A 572 -20.40 -0.74 22.08
N ILE A 573 -19.23 -1.19 21.62
CA ILE A 573 -18.65 -2.48 21.98
C ILE A 573 -17.16 -2.31 22.34
N PRO A 574 -16.59 -3.11 23.25
CA PRO A 574 -15.15 -3.16 23.51
C PRO A 574 -14.44 -3.91 22.36
N GLN A 575 -14.32 -3.26 21.20
CA GLN A 575 -13.91 -3.89 19.93
C GLN A 575 -12.56 -4.62 20.02
N ASN A 576 -11.53 -3.96 20.56
CA ASN A 576 -10.19 -4.53 20.69
C ASN A 576 -10.18 -5.77 21.60
N ASP A 577 -10.90 -5.72 22.73
CA ASP A 577 -10.99 -6.82 23.71
C ASP A 577 -11.78 -8.01 23.15
N LEU A 578 -12.85 -7.74 22.39
CA LEU A 578 -13.61 -8.77 21.67
C LEU A 578 -12.78 -9.44 20.58
N LEU A 579 -12.00 -8.69 19.82
CA LEU A 579 -11.09 -9.25 18.81
C LEU A 579 -9.96 -10.06 19.46
N ALA A 580 -9.49 -9.65 20.64
CA ALA A 580 -8.49 -10.39 21.43
C ALA A 580 -9.01 -11.71 22.03
N HIS A 581 -10.33 -11.92 22.10
CA HIS A 581 -10.93 -13.13 22.67
C HIS A 581 -10.78 -14.34 21.74
N HIS A 582 -10.39 -15.48 22.30
CA HIS A 582 -10.13 -16.73 21.56
C HIS A 582 -11.34 -17.27 20.76
N GLY A 583 -12.56 -16.86 21.11
CA GLY A 583 -13.80 -17.18 20.41
C GLY A 583 -14.03 -16.37 19.12
N ALA A 584 -13.26 -15.31 18.87
CA ALA A 584 -13.41 -14.51 17.65
C ALA A 584 -13.08 -15.34 16.40
N ARG A 585 -13.93 -15.23 15.36
CA ARG A 585 -13.79 -15.96 14.09
C ARG A 585 -13.58 -15.03 12.90
N ALA A 586 -14.35 -13.96 12.81
CA ALA A 586 -14.20 -12.94 11.77
C ALA A 586 -14.56 -11.54 12.28
N PHE A 587 -14.00 -10.53 11.61
CA PHE A 587 -14.30 -9.13 11.83
C PHE A 587 -14.94 -8.50 10.58
N LEU A 588 -16.22 -8.14 10.67
CA LEU A 588 -16.91 -7.36 9.66
C LEU A 588 -16.62 -5.88 9.92
N THR A 589 -15.95 -5.21 8.99
CA THR A 589 -15.34 -3.89 9.24
C THR A 589 -15.43 -2.93 8.07
N HIS A 590 -15.69 -1.65 8.36
CA HIS A 590 -15.56 -0.57 7.38
C HIS A 590 -14.12 -0.31 6.88
N SER A 591 -13.11 -1.04 7.35
CA SER A 591 -11.70 -0.88 6.92
C SER A 591 -11.02 0.44 7.30
N GLY A 592 -11.51 1.12 8.33
CA GLY A 592 -10.78 2.22 8.96
C GLY A 592 -9.53 1.74 9.69
N THR A 593 -8.41 2.46 9.52
CA THR A 593 -7.05 2.06 9.95
C THR A 593 -6.96 1.46 11.36
N HIS A 594 -7.57 2.08 12.38
CA HIS A 594 -7.50 1.58 13.77
C HIS A 594 -8.07 0.16 13.91
N GLY A 595 -9.29 -0.09 13.40
CA GLY A 595 -9.92 -1.40 13.48
C GLY A 595 -9.16 -2.46 12.69
N LEU A 596 -8.54 -2.08 11.56
CA LEU A 596 -7.68 -3.00 10.82
C LEU A 596 -6.46 -3.44 11.63
N TYR A 597 -5.81 -2.52 12.35
CA TYR A 597 -4.74 -2.91 13.27
C TYR A 597 -5.25 -3.83 14.39
N GLU A 598 -6.38 -3.51 15.04
CA GLU A 598 -6.96 -4.38 16.08
C GLU A 598 -7.23 -5.81 15.54
N GLY A 599 -7.76 -5.94 14.32
CA GLY A 599 -7.98 -7.23 13.66
C GLY A 599 -6.68 -7.98 13.30
N VAL A 600 -5.67 -7.29 12.75
CA VAL A 600 -4.34 -7.88 12.47
C VAL A 600 -3.65 -8.28 13.77
N CYS A 601 -3.70 -7.43 14.79
CA CYS A 601 -3.11 -7.68 16.11
C CYS A 601 -3.70 -8.90 16.80
N HIS A 602 -4.99 -9.19 16.65
CA HIS A 602 -5.56 -10.42 17.25
C HIS A 602 -5.73 -11.57 16.25
N ALA A 603 -5.12 -11.44 15.07
CA ALA A 603 -5.12 -12.44 14.01
C ALA A 603 -6.53 -12.89 13.59
N VAL A 604 -7.46 -11.94 13.44
CA VAL A 604 -8.85 -12.18 13.07
C VAL A 604 -9.06 -11.89 11.57
N PRO A 605 -9.46 -12.88 10.75
CA PRO A 605 -9.84 -12.67 9.34
C PRO A 605 -10.96 -11.65 9.17
N MET A 606 -11.01 -10.95 8.04
CA MET A 606 -11.90 -9.79 7.90
C MET A 606 -12.83 -9.85 6.68
N VAL A 607 -14.09 -9.46 6.85
CA VAL A 607 -14.96 -9.03 5.75
C VAL A 607 -14.96 -7.50 5.74
N MET A 608 -14.44 -6.93 4.67
CA MET A 608 -14.15 -5.51 4.53
C MET A 608 -15.23 -4.83 3.68
N LEU A 609 -15.94 -3.89 4.31
CA LEU A 609 -17.09 -3.15 3.76
C LEU A 609 -16.76 -1.66 3.69
N PRO A 610 -15.80 -1.23 2.84
CA PRO A 610 -15.32 0.15 2.81
C PRO A 610 -16.41 1.12 2.33
N LEU A 611 -16.57 2.24 3.03
CA LEU A 611 -17.68 3.18 2.81
C LEU A 611 -17.20 4.51 2.19
N PHE A 612 -16.14 5.12 2.73
CA PHE A 612 -15.62 6.42 2.29
C PHE A 612 -14.18 6.68 2.78
N GLY A 613 -13.56 7.77 2.30
CA GLY A 613 -12.21 8.15 2.75
C GLY A 613 -11.14 7.14 2.33
N ASP A 614 -10.18 6.89 3.22
CA ASP A 614 -9.06 5.93 3.04
C ASP A 614 -9.50 4.45 3.09
N GLN A 615 -10.75 4.18 3.42
CA GLN A 615 -11.26 2.82 3.66
C GLN A 615 -11.11 1.86 2.46
N PRO A 616 -11.42 2.23 1.20
CA PRO A 616 -11.28 1.32 0.06
C PRO A 616 -9.80 0.98 -0.23
N ASP A 617 -8.92 1.95 -0.05
CA ASP A 617 -7.47 1.81 -0.22
C ASP A 617 -6.86 0.92 0.86
N ASN A 618 -7.32 1.05 2.11
CA ASN A 618 -6.93 0.17 3.22
C ASN A 618 -7.46 -1.26 3.03
N ALA A 619 -8.72 -1.40 2.59
CA ALA A 619 -9.33 -2.70 2.30
C ALA A 619 -8.54 -3.46 1.24
N GLN A 620 -8.18 -2.79 0.14
CA GLN A 620 -7.38 -3.38 -0.94
C GLN A 620 -5.98 -3.81 -0.48
N ARG A 621 -5.33 -3.03 0.39
CA ARG A 621 -4.03 -3.38 0.97
C ARG A 621 -4.09 -4.71 1.71
N LEU A 622 -5.04 -4.88 2.62
CA LEU A 622 -5.19 -6.13 3.38
C LEU A 622 -5.71 -7.29 2.52
N ALA A 623 -6.60 -7.03 1.56
CA ALA A 623 -7.05 -8.04 0.61
C ALA A 623 -5.87 -8.58 -0.24
N SER A 624 -4.96 -7.72 -0.69
CA SER A 624 -3.74 -8.13 -1.41
C SER A 624 -2.78 -8.98 -0.56
N LYS A 625 -2.86 -8.86 0.78
CA LYS A 625 -2.12 -9.68 1.75
C LYS A 625 -2.89 -10.94 2.18
N GLY A 626 -4.07 -11.18 1.60
CA GLY A 626 -4.87 -12.39 1.80
C GLY A 626 -5.48 -12.54 3.19
N VAL A 627 -5.68 -11.45 3.93
CA VAL A 627 -6.23 -11.48 5.31
C VAL A 627 -7.73 -11.18 5.40
N GLY A 628 -8.39 -10.92 4.27
CA GLY A 628 -9.84 -10.74 4.21
C GLY A 628 -10.39 -10.59 2.79
N VAL A 629 -11.72 -10.54 2.71
CA VAL A 629 -12.51 -10.32 1.48
C VAL A 629 -13.09 -8.91 1.48
N VAL A 630 -13.11 -8.23 0.33
CA VAL A 630 -13.77 -6.93 0.18
C VAL A 630 -15.14 -7.13 -0.47
N LEU A 631 -16.17 -6.47 0.07
CA LEU A 631 -17.52 -6.41 -0.50
C LEU A 631 -17.94 -4.95 -0.68
N ASP A 632 -18.61 -4.63 -1.79
CA ASP A 632 -19.33 -3.37 -1.93
C ASP A 632 -20.67 -3.46 -1.20
N ILE A 633 -20.84 -2.65 -0.16
CA ILE A 633 -22.06 -2.62 0.65
C ILE A 633 -23.30 -2.18 -0.14
N ASN A 634 -23.12 -1.48 -1.26
CA ASN A 634 -24.23 -0.97 -2.09
C ASN A 634 -24.77 -2.04 -3.06
N HIS A 635 -24.01 -3.12 -3.27
CA HIS A 635 -24.35 -4.24 -4.16
C HIS A 635 -24.37 -5.58 -3.40
N ILE A 636 -24.41 -5.54 -2.07
CA ILE A 636 -24.41 -6.73 -1.22
C ILE A 636 -25.75 -7.46 -1.28
N THR A 637 -25.70 -8.79 -1.18
CA THR A 637 -26.87 -9.67 -1.07
C THR A 637 -26.64 -10.66 0.06
N VAL A 638 -27.68 -11.42 0.42
CA VAL A 638 -27.56 -12.48 1.44
C VAL A 638 -26.54 -13.53 1.00
N GLU A 639 -26.56 -13.91 -0.27
CA GLU A 639 -25.69 -14.94 -0.86
C GLU A 639 -24.22 -14.49 -0.91
N THR A 640 -23.97 -13.25 -1.35
CA THR A 640 -22.60 -12.71 -1.44
C THR A 640 -21.98 -12.48 -0.06
N LEU A 641 -22.78 -12.04 0.91
CA LEU A 641 -22.36 -11.95 2.31
C LEU A 641 -22.07 -13.33 2.91
N LEU A 642 -22.96 -14.32 2.73
CA LEU A 642 -22.74 -15.69 3.22
C LEU A 642 -21.49 -16.32 2.61
N GLN A 643 -21.26 -16.14 1.31
CA GLN A 643 -20.05 -16.64 0.65
C GLN A 643 -18.78 -15.99 1.21
N ALA A 644 -18.79 -14.68 1.46
CA ALA A 644 -17.63 -14.00 2.05
C ALA A 644 -17.37 -14.44 3.51
N LEU A 645 -18.44 -14.68 4.29
CA LEU A 645 -18.33 -15.19 5.66
C LEU A 645 -17.80 -16.63 5.68
N ASP A 646 -18.29 -17.50 4.81
CA ASP A 646 -17.80 -18.88 4.66
C ASP A 646 -16.31 -18.89 4.27
N GLU A 647 -15.91 -18.08 3.28
CA GLU A 647 -14.50 -17.93 2.90
C GLU A 647 -13.63 -17.50 4.09
N VAL A 648 -13.93 -16.41 4.79
CA VAL A 648 -13.01 -15.91 5.84
C VAL A 648 -13.01 -16.77 7.11
N VAL A 649 -14.09 -17.51 7.40
CA VAL A 649 -14.20 -18.37 8.58
C VAL A 649 -13.68 -19.80 8.32
N ASN A 650 -14.03 -20.41 7.19
CA ASN A 650 -13.78 -21.82 6.92
C ASN A 650 -12.60 -22.08 5.98
N ASN A 651 -12.19 -21.12 5.13
CA ASN A 651 -10.99 -21.29 4.30
C ASN A 651 -9.72 -21.01 5.13
N PRO A 652 -8.86 -22.02 5.39
CA PRO A 652 -7.69 -21.86 6.27
C PRO A 652 -6.66 -20.87 5.72
N ARG A 653 -6.73 -20.50 4.43
CA ARG A 653 -5.87 -19.48 3.82
C ARG A 653 -5.96 -18.15 4.57
N TYR A 654 -7.16 -17.63 4.85
CA TYR A 654 -7.30 -16.32 5.49
C TYR A 654 -6.76 -16.33 6.92
N LYS A 655 -7.08 -17.38 7.70
CA LYS A 655 -6.56 -17.53 9.07
C LYS A 655 -5.04 -17.67 9.10
N SER A 656 -4.45 -18.44 8.16
CA SER A 656 -3.00 -18.60 8.06
C SER A 656 -2.30 -17.30 7.65
N SER A 657 -2.85 -16.57 6.67
CA SER A 657 -2.33 -15.27 6.23
C SER A 657 -2.35 -14.23 7.35
N VAL A 658 -3.47 -14.12 8.08
CA VAL A 658 -3.59 -13.12 9.16
C VAL A 658 -2.77 -13.51 10.40
N LEU A 659 -2.60 -14.81 10.69
CA LEU A 659 -1.66 -15.27 11.73
C LEU A 659 -0.21 -14.88 11.37
N LYS A 660 0.22 -15.12 10.12
CA LYS A 660 1.54 -14.70 9.63
C LYS A 660 1.71 -13.17 9.71
N LEU A 661 0.71 -12.40 9.27
CA LEU A 661 0.76 -10.94 9.31
C LEU A 661 0.75 -10.40 10.76
N SER A 662 -0.01 -11.02 11.65
CA SER A 662 -0.04 -10.70 13.09
C SER A 662 1.31 -10.93 13.76
N ALA A 663 1.98 -12.04 13.43
CA ALA A 663 3.32 -12.35 13.94
C ALA A 663 4.32 -11.28 13.50
N ILE A 664 4.37 -10.94 12.20
CA ILE A 664 5.24 -9.88 11.66
C ILE A 664 4.92 -8.52 12.29
N HIS A 665 3.64 -8.18 12.48
CA HIS A 665 3.24 -6.90 13.05
C HIS A 665 3.63 -6.75 14.53
N LYS A 666 3.60 -7.84 15.30
CA LYS A 666 4.00 -7.84 16.72
C LYS A 666 5.50 -7.97 16.95
N ASP A 667 6.25 -8.46 15.96
CA ASP A 667 7.69 -8.61 16.03
C ASP A 667 8.39 -7.25 15.81
N GLN A 668 8.12 -6.32 16.71
CA GLN A 668 8.68 -4.97 16.74
C GLN A 668 9.56 -4.81 17.99
N PRO A 669 10.72 -4.14 17.89
CA PRO A 669 11.66 -4.03 19.01
C PRO A 669 11.17 -3.10 20.14
N VAL A 670 10.19 -2.24 19.86
CA VAL A 670 9.58 -1.29 20.81
C VAL A 670 8.08 -1.25 20.51
N ASP A 671 7.25 -1.20 21.55
CA ASP A 671 5.80 -1.00 21.39
C ASP A 671 5.50 0.35 20.70
N PRO A 672 4.52 0.44 19.78
CA PRO A 672 4.24 1.66 19.03
C PRO A 672 3.83 2.89 19.87
N LEU A 673 3.18 2.69 21.03
CA LEU A 673 2.81 3.76 21.95
C LEU A 673 4.05 4.22 22.75
N GLU A 674 4.84 3.28 23.25
CA GLU A 674 6.12 3.55 23.92
C GLU A 674 7.10 4.30 22.98
N LEU A 675 7.17 3.89 21.71
CA LEU A 675 7.97 4.52 20.66
C LEU A 675 7.47 5.95 20.36
N SER A 676 6.15 6.13 20.29
CA SER A 676 5.53 7.46 20.10
C SER A 676 5.85 8.41 21.26
N ALA A 677 5.79 7.91 22.50
CA ALA A 677 6.12 8.69 23.69
C ALA A 677 7.61 9.05 23.72
N TYR A 678 8.51 8.07 23.51
CA TYR A 678 9.96 8.29 23.42
C TYR A 678 10.33 9.39 22.41
N TRP A 679 9.73 9.34 21.22
CA TRP A 679 10.01 10.31 20.16
C TRP A 679 9.40 11.69 20.46
N THR A 680 8.27 11.76 21.15
CA THR A 680 7.69 13.01 21.64
C THR A 680 8.61 13.63 22.71
N GLU A 681 9.06 12.84 23.68
CA GLU A 681 10.07 13.26 24.68
C GLU A 681 11.37 13.72 24.02
N PHE A 682 11.84 13.03 22.98
CA PHE A 682 13.05 13.40 22.23
C PHE A 682 12.93 14.82 21.65
N VAL A 683 11.83 15.11 20.95
CA VAL A 683 11.58 16.45 20.39
C VAL A 683 11.48 17.51 21.49
N MET A 684 10.81 17.23 22.61
CA MET A 684 10.71 18.13 23.77
C MET A 684 12.07 18.40 24.43
N ARG A 685 12.91 17.37 24.55
CA ARG A 685 14.25 17.41 25.18
C ARG A 685 15.27 18.15 24.32
N HIS A 686 15.21 17.98 23.00
CA HIS A 686 16.17 18.54 22.04
C HIS A 686 15.67 19.81 21.33
N LYS A 687 14.46 20.29 21.66
CA LYS A 687 13.81 21.48 21.07
C LYS A 687 13.65 21.38 19.55
N GLY A 688 13.28 20.19 19.09
CA GLY A 688 13.14 19.85 17.67
C GLY A 688 14.01 18.66 17.26
N ALA A 689 14.08 18.41 15.95
CA ALA A 689 14.85 17.31 15.37
C ALA A 689 15.52 17.70 14.03
N GLY A 690 16.09 18.91 13.96
CA GLY A 690 16.64 19.47 12.71
C GLY A 690 17.71 18.60 12.02
N HIS A 691 18.45 17.77 12.76
CA HIS A 691 19.41 16.80 12.22
C HIS A 691 18.77 15.62 11.47
N LEU A 692 17.44 15.47 11.54
CA LEU A 692 16.65 14.50 10.77
C LEU A 692 15.91 15.15 9.58
N ARG A 693 15.98 16.49 9.43
CA ARG A 693 15.40 17.22 8.28
C ARG A 693 16.34 17.07 7.08
N ALA A 694 15.81 16.61 5.96
CA ALA A 694 16.58 16.46 4.74
C ALA A 694 16.89 17.81 4.09
N ALA A 695 18.08 17.96 3.50
CA ALA A 695 18.49 19.14 2.75
C ALA A 695 17.61 19.45 1.51
N ALA A 696 16.73 18.51 1.12
CA ALA A 696 15.72 18.73 0.09
C ALA A 696 14.81 19.94 0.35
N HIS A 697 14.65 20.34 1.61
CA HIS A 697 13.92 21.56 2.01
C HIS A 697 14.60 22.86 1.58
N ASP A 698 15.92 22.84 1.37
CA ASP A 698 16.74 24.01 1.04
C ASP A 698 17.03 24.11 -0.47
N LEU A 699 16.54 23.15 -1.27
CA LEU A 699 16.76 23.07 -2.71
C LEU A 699 15.57 23.62 -3.50
N ASN A 700 15.86 24.40 -4.54
CA ASN A 700 14.83 24.72 -5.54
C ASN A 700 14.55 23.52 -6.46
N TRP A 701 13.44 23.58 -7.21
CA TRP A 701 12.99 22.48 -8.07
C TRP A 701 14.03 22.00 -9.10
N PHE A 702 14.83 22.89 -9.68
CA PHE A 702 15.88 22.51 -10.63
C PHE A 702 17.01 21.75 -9.94
N GLN A 703 17.44 22.20 -8.76
CA GLN A 703 18.49 21.55 -7.97
C GLN A 703 18.03 20.18 -7.44
N TYR A 704 16.81 20.11 -6.90
CA TYR A 704 16.23 18.87 -6.36
C TYR A 704 16.16 17.76 -7.43
N HIS A 705 15.84 18.12 -8.68
CA HIS A 705 15.85 17.19 -9.81
C HIS A 705 17.18 17.18 -10.61
N SER A 706 18.22 17.88 -10.15
CA SER A 706 19.53 18.01 -10.80
C SER A 706 19.47 18.43 -12.28
N LEU A 707 18.45 19.22 -12.66
CA LEU A 707 18.20 19.66 -14.04
C LEU A 707 19.21 20.71 -14.51
N ASP A 708 19.77 21.47 -13.58
CA ASP A 708 20.92 22.34 -13.78
C ASP A 708 22.19 21.55 -14.17
N VAL A 709 22.47 20.46 -13.45
CA VAL A 709 23.59 19.54 -13.73
C VAL A 709 23.37 18.80 -15.05
N ILE A 710 22.17 18.23 -15.28
CA ILE A 710 21.81 17.55 -16.53
C ILE A 710 21.93 18.52 -17.71
N GLY A 711 21.43 19.75 -17.57
CA GLY A 711 21.55 20.80 -18.59
C GLY A 711 23.01 21.12 -18.93
N LEU A 712 23.88 21.27 -17.92
CA LEU A 712 25.32 21.48 -18.11
C LEU A 712 25.98 20.31 -18.87
N LEU A 713 25.65 19.06 -18.51
CA LEU A 713 26.19 17.87 -19.16
C LEU A 713 25.74 17.76 -20.63
N ILE A 714 24.47 18.06 -20.93
CA ILE A 714 23.95 18.09 -22.31
C ILE A 714 24.66 19.17 -23.14
N VAL A 715 24.87 20.37 -22.59
CA VAL A 715 25.61 21.45 -23.27
C VAL A 715 27.06 21.05 -23.53
N ALA A 716 27.74 20.44 -22.56
CA ALA A 716 29.11 19.96 -22.71
C ALA A 716 29.23 18.86 -23.78
N ALA A 717 28.35 17.85 -23.75
CA ALA A 717 28.31 16.78 -24.75
C ALA A 717 28.04 17.33 -26.15
N THR A 718 27.07 18.24 -26.30
CA THR A 718 26.75 18.89 -27.58
C THR A 718 27.93 19.70 -28.11
N ALA A 719 28.66 20.41 -27.24
CA ALA A 719 29.87 21.14 -27.63
C ALA A 719 30.97 20.21 -28.13
N VAL A 720 31.20 19.06 -27.47
CA VAL A 720 32.18 18.04 -27.91
C VAL A 720 31.79 17.46 -29.27
N VAL A 721 30.51 17.12 -29.48
CA VAL A 721 30.00 16.61 -30.77
C VAL A 721 30.17 17.66 -31.87
N MET A 722 29.76 18.92 -31.63
CA MET A 722 29.92 20.01 -32.60
C MET A 722 31.40 20.27 -32.95
N MET A 723 32.30 20.26 -31.97
CA MET A 723 33.74 20.42 -32.20
C MET A 723 34.30 19.24 -33.00
N THR A 724 33.89 18.01 -32.70
CA THR A 724 34.31 16.81 -33.44
C THR A 724 33.84 16.85 -34.89
N LEU A 725 32.57 17.18 -35.14
CA LEU A 725 32.02 17.36 -36.50
C LEU A 725 32.71 18.51 -37.25
N LYS A 726 33.09 19.58 -36.56
CA LYS A 726 33.85 20.70 -37.14
C LYS A 726 35.28 20.29 -37.49
N CYS A 727 35.95 19.51 -36.63
CA CYS A 727 37.26 18.92 -36.92
C CYS A 727 37.19 17.95 -38.10
N LEU A 728 36.22 17.03 -38.12
CA LEU A 728 36.01 16.06 -39.21
C LEU A 728 35.72 16.78 -40.54
N SER A 729 34.82 17.76 -40.56
CA SER A 729 34.52 18.53 -41.78
C SER A 729 35.70 19.38 -42.26
N LEU A 730 36.54 19.90 -41.36
CA LEU A 730 37.81 20.55 -41.72
C LEU A 730 38.83 19.56 -42.30
N CYS A 731 38.94 18.36 -41.73
CA CYS A 731 39.77 17.28 -42.27
C CYS A 731 39.29 16.87 -43.67
N VAL A 732 38.00 16.56 -43.84
CA VAL A 732 37.40 16.21 -45.13
C VAL A 732 37.62 17.32 -46.17
N ARG A 733 37.38 18.59 -45.82
CA ARG A 733 37.67 19.74 -46.71
C ARG A 733 39.14 19.81 -47.12
N ARG A 734 40.07 19.49 -46.22
CA ARG A 734 41.51 19.43 -46.53
C ARG A 734 41.85 18.28 -47.47
N PHE A 735 41.25 17.11 -47.31
CA PHE A 735 41.48 15.97 -48.21
C PHE A 735 40.86 16.17 -49.59
N THR A 736 39.66 16.76 -49.70
CA THR A 736 39.03 17.04 -51.00
C THR A 736 39.73 18.17 -51.77
N THR A 737 40.16 19.24 -51.09
CA THR A 737 40.96 20.31 -51.74
C THR A 737 42.37 19.88 -52.12
N ARG A 738 42.91 18.80 -51.55
CA ARG A 738 44.19 18.22 -51.98
C ARG A 738 44.04 17.43 -53.28
N LYS A 739 42.98 16.62 -53.41
CA LYS A 739 42.67 15.88 -54.65
C LYS A 739 42.49 16.79 -55.87
N ILE A 740 41.83 17.95 -55.71
CA ILE A 740 41.60 18.93 -56.80
C ILE A 740 42.90 19.67 -57.24
N LYS A 741 44.06 19.37 -56.63
CA LYS A 741 45.37 19.92 -56.99
C LYS A 741 46.35 18.90 -57.57
N GLU A 742 45.94 17.63 -57.71
CA GLU A 742 46.77 16.55 -58.25
C GLU A 742 46.23 15.99 -59.59
N ASP A 743 45.09 16.52 -60.07
CA ASP A 743 44.60 16.44 -61.46
C ASP A 743 44.82 17.80 -62.18
#